data_AF-A0A0R2B707-F1
#
_entry.id   AF-A0A0R2B707-F1
#
_cell.length_a   1.000
_cell.length_b   1.000
_cell.length_c   1.000
_cell.angle_alpha   90.00
_cell.angle_beta   90.00
_cell.angle_gamma   90.00
#
_symmetry.space_group_name_H-M   'P 1'
#
loop_
_entity.id
_entity.type
_entity.pdbx_description
1 polymer ?
#
loop_
_entity_poly.entity_id
_entity_poly.type
_entity_poly.pdbx_seq_one_letter_code
_entity_poly.pdbx_strand_id
1 'polypeptide(L)'
;MMNYVTKILISISLSMVAVGPFASQSQPQPAGSEPTLPTSVSQLLPEADDSQEPIETASDTNLENSESASKESSADESIAKTESVAPKLETEFVLVSTPEEFKAAYEAGKDVKLANDIVLTRPRNNMMLKVIPDDGSLIIDGDQHELTLAGNDNITSILSVPAGMNDKEIVFQNMRIKNTNFYGVLKSSDSPTLVFNNVNYTGPQLLWVEAGKAIFRGTNNLAIDRHEFGEISLLIFDGGQTTITHTNIVKFLSPLKQGSDAVSGIQVINGAKVTAVSDTTADFMSTSLTNTVFQVDGNGSEFNIKFTSSIADLFSSSAGACEVAATNGGKISVQNARYFFSTGTENTGFRATNGGQIDINVTNTVFYGTTKKSPIVASGDSQIKIRTNRVGLSYADSQIAATDDSEISISATGNAFTNVSAVPITAEANSSVSISSQKNLFADYSSTGITAGKAGEADLSRVELSASATMFSGTFTSAFKTNGQASMILKASAMISTLASRDAENPLFDVASNSTMKVTNTNSLFGTVGLGVVRYKIAGSFSLQSGRIYDETLSRTFTYDFTDNSHVDISVTGQPTKTVLPFLGSSSMTIGNGAQVVLRSSSSKKSLIQGSDTNLIAVKRGKLEMEQSSQNPSVMMAAVNLETSNYEPDALTFRRVQFRPADGRVRDYPYINFKASFGKVVTITSNNNRFAGLSGDGSDKFTNSINYLLIDKVKRPDVVPDDLEVHTGQKEFEISGRATPGAILEVKFLDARGEQIDVELTGNSAPLVATVGSDGDFSIPLALVNAVDSGVISNFTIVIDANYPSPDQLETPVRVTVKQYDPPIIGFAEVIEHFDFGTVGINQVGEDIKPETYSNRFTILDTRKGDDRTGLKLFVRQVQGFTAVKNGQTHTLKDSLYKRAFKGEGAEELQMDASFKISEDDGLVLAVPDTYSDPSPDITDYLVNSDPDAPGMIQANFADEGKWVDETYTADLQWTLVVAPK
;
A
#
# COMPACT_ATOMS: atom_id res chain seq x y z
N MET A 1 -37.54 47.37 -13.69
CA MET A 1 -38.55 47.25 -12.62
C MET A 1 -38.09 46.21 -11.63
N MET A 2 -38.09 46.60 -10.36
CA MET A 2 -37.77 45.80 -9.18
C MET A 2 -38.63 44.54 -9.09
N ASN A 3 -38.06 43.43 -8.61
CA ASN A 3 -38.31 43.03 -7.23
C ASN A 3 -37.28 41.98 -6.75
N TYR A 4 -36.58 42.37 -5.69
CA TYR A 4 -35.84 41.52 -4.79
C TYR A 4 -36.81 40.71 -3.93
N VAL A 5 -36.54 39.42 -3.75
CA VAL A 5 -36.85 38.72 -2.49
C VAL A 5 -35.63 37.88 -2.12
N THR A 6 -34.86 38.41 -1.18
CA THR A 6 -33.84 37.73 -0.39
C THR A 6 -34.54 36.72 0.53
N LYS A 7 -34.13 35.45 0.49
CA LYS A 7 -34.33 34.53 1.61
C LYS A 7 -33.03 33.84 1.96
N ILE A 8 -32.67 34.08 3.22
CA ILE A 8 -31.58 33.56 4.02
C ILE A 8 -31.61 32.02 4.00
N LEU A 9 -30.50 31.38 3.65
CA LEU A 9 -30.30 29.96 3.94
C LEU A 9 -29.40 29.85 5.18
N ILE A 10 -30.04 29.49 6.27
CA ILE A 10 -29.45 29.19 7.58
C ILE A 10 -28.61 27.92 7.43
N SER A 11 -27.36 27.99 7.88
CA SER A 11 -26.48 26.86 8.11
C SER A 11 -27.11 25.96 9.19
N ILE A 12 -27.76 24.87 8.77
CA ILE A 12 -28.19 23.80 9.69
C ILE A 12 -27.19 22.66 9.50
N SER A 13 -26.32 22.53 10.48
CA SER A 13 -25.47 21.38 10.72
C SER A 13 -26.36 20.15 10.90
N LEU A 14 -26.42 19.26 9.92
CA LEU A 14 -27.03 17.94 10.08
C LEU A 14 -25.90 16.93 10.24
N SER A 15 -25.68 16.56 11.50
CA SER A 15 -24.90 15.41 11.94
C SER A 15 -25.38 14.14 11.24
N MET A 16 -24.48 13.49 10.50
CA MET A 16 -24.71 12.14 9.97
C MET A 16 -24.83 11.16 11.15
N VAL A 17 -25.99 10.51 11.22
CA VAL A 17 -26.22 9.34 12.07
C VAL A 17 -25.36 8.20 11.54
N ALA A 18 -24.40 7.76 12.36
CA ALA A 18 -23.67 6.53 12.16
C ALA A 18 -24.65 5.35 12.29
N VAL A 19 -24.90 4.64 11.19
CA VAL A 19 -25.51 3.31 11.24
C VAL A 19 -24.38 2.33 11.53
N GLY A 20 -24.27 1.94 12.79
CA GLY A 20 -23.31 0.95 13.26
C GLY A 20 -23.65 -0.47 12.78
N PRO A 21 -22.66 -1.38 12.75
CA PRO A 21 -22.87 -2.78 12.43
C PRO A 21 -23.59 -3.48 13.60
N PHE A 22 -24.72 -4.13 13.31
CA PHE A 22 -25.33 -5.08 14.22
C PHE A 22 -24.60 -6.43 14.14
N ALA A 23 -24.23 -6.93 15.32
CA ALA A 23 -23.56 -8.19 15.57
C ALA A 23 -24.46 -9.41 15.30
N SER A 24 -23.86 -10.52 14.83
CA SER A 24 -24.34 -11.86 15.15
C SER A 24 -23.31 -12.53 16.07
N GLN A 25 -23.72 -12.74 17.32
CA GLN A 25 -23.02 -13.55 18.31
C GLN A 25 -23.10 -15.03 17.91
N SER A 26 -21.97 -15.74 17.99
CA SER A 26 -21.96 -17.16 18.29
C SER A 26 -21.11 -17.35 19.55
N GLN A 27 -21.76 -17.82 20.62
CA GLN A 27 -21.09 -18.31 21.83
C GLN A 27 -20.60 -19.74 21.58
N PRO A 28 -19.41 -20.11 22.08
CA PRO A 28 -19.12 -21.47 22.53
C PRO A 28 -19.33 -21.57 24.05
N GLN A 29 -20.07 -22.59 24.51
CA GLN A 29 -20.09 -23.04 25.91
C GLN A 29 -19.12 -24.24 26.11
N PRO A 30 -18.77 -24.58 27.37
CA PRO A 30 -17.44 -25.06 27.74
C PRO A 30 -17.36 -26.58 27.99
N ALA A 31 -16.13 -27.11 27.97
CA ALA A 31 -15.75 -28.28 28.76
C ALA A 31 -14.42 -27.98 29.44
N GLY A 32 -14.40 -28.08 30.77
CA GLY A 32 -13.25 -27.79 31.59
C GLY A 32 -12.35 -29.01 31.81
N SER A 33 -11.09 -28.73 32.14
CA SER A 33 -10.34 -29.42 33.20
C SER A 33 -9.09 -28.62 33.54
N GLU A 34 -8.90 -28.43 34.84
CA GLU A 34 -7.92 -27.60 35.54
C GLU A 34 -6.44 -28.06 35.45
N PRO A 35 -5.49 -27.24 35.97
CA PRO A 35 -4.10 -27.19 35.54
C PRO A 35 -3.13 -27.99 36.42
N THR A 36 -1.92 -28.21 35.90
CA THR A 36 -0.71 -28.45 36.71
C THR A 36 0.37 -27.42 36.35
N LEU A 37 0.76 -26.65 37.38
CA LEU A 37 1.97 -25.83 37.52
C LEU A 37 3.23 -26.74 37.59
N PRO A 38 4.49 -26.28 37.39
CA PRO A 38 5.01 -25.14 38.18
C PRO A 38 6.13 -24.24 37.60
N THR A 39 6.22 -23.03 38.17
CA THR A 39 7.42 -22.24 38.61
C THR A 39 8.63 -22.08 37.67
N SER A 40 8.93 -20.88 37.15
CA SER A 40 9.76 -19.78 37.75
C SER A 40 11.27 -20.13 37.82
N VAL A 41 12.29 -19.33 37.47
CA VAL A 41 12.62 -17.91 37.77
C VAL A 41 13.82 -17.45 36.88
N SER A 42 13.81 -16.17 36.46
CA SER A 42 14.87 -15.13 36.33
C SER A 42 16.40 -15.45 36.28
N GLN A 43 17.14 -14.74 35.41
CA GLN A 43 18.28 -13.81 35.67
C GLN A 43 19.11 -13.59 34.36
N LEU A 44 19.23 -12.36 33.83
CA LEU A 44 20.25 -11.30 34.07
C LEU A 44 21.71 -11.63 33.65
N LEU A 45 22.07 -11.13 32.44
CA LEU A 45 23.30 -10.37 32.05
C LEU A 45 24.71 -11.06 32.05
N PRO A 46 25.72 -10.47 31.35
CA PRO A 46 26.62 -11.14 30.38
C PRO A 46 28.07 -11.30 30.87
N GLU A 47 28.88 -12.06 30.14
CA GLU A 47 30.35 -12.01 30.21
C GLU A 47 31.00 -12.05 28.82
N ALA A 48 32.09 -11.30 28.70
CA ALA A 48 33.04 -11.25 27.61
C ALA A 48 34.13 -12.33 27.80
N ASP A 49 34.79 -12.79 26.72
CA ASP A 49 36.25 -12.91 26.70
C ASP A 49 36.82 -13.07 25.28
N ASP A 50 38.08 -12.68 25.19
CA ASP A 50 38.98 -12.41 24.09
C ASP A 50 39.48 -13.61 23.24
N SER A 51 39.89 -13.25 22.02
CA SER A 51 41.05 -13.76 21.26
C SER A 51 41.07 -15.20 20.71
N GLN A 52 41.26 -15.32 19.39
CA GLN A 52 42.52 -15.78 18.77
C GLN A 52 42.34 -15.97 17.24
N GLU A 53 43.16 -15.26 16.45
CA GLU A 53 43.60 -15.72 15.12
C GLU A 53 44.61 -16.88 15.29
N PRO A 54 44.80 -17.71 14.25
CA PRO A 54 45.97 -17.48 13.41
C PRO A 54 45.74 -17.69 11.89
N ILE A 55 46.62 -17.02 11.13
CA ILE A 55 46.76 -17.05 9.68
C ILE A 55 47.41 -18.35 9.17
N GLU A 56 47.15 -18.76 7.91
CA GLU A 56 48.18 -19.01 6.88
C GLU A 56 47.63 -19.47 5.51
N THR A 57 47.94 -18.66 4.49
CA THR A 57 48.48 -18.96 3.13
C THR A 57 47.84 -20.06 2.25
N ALA A 58 47.21 -19.74 1.12
CA ALA A 58 47.71 -19.23 -0.18
C ALA A 58 47.96 -20.34 -1.22
N SER A 59 47.26 -20.25 -2.36
CA SER A 59 47.79 -20.67 -3.66
C SER A 59 47.01 -20.02 -4.81
N ASP A 60 47.71 -19.12 -5.49
CA ASP A 60 47.35 -18.40 -6.71
C ASP A 60 47.04 -19.32 -7.90
N THR A 61 46.12 -18.87 -8.76
CA THR A 61 46.34 -18.82 -10.22
C THR A 61 45.64 -17.60 -10.82
N ASN A 62 46.47 -16.70 -11.36
CA ASN A 62 46.12 -15.53 -12.19
C ASN A 62 45.43 -15.93 -13.50
N LEU A 63 44.49 -15.09 -13.97
CA LEU A 63 44.44 -14.57 -15.35
C LEU A 63 43.48 -13.36 -15.44
N GLU A 64 43.97 -12.34 -16.13
CA GLU A 64 43.58 -10.93 -16.09
C GLU A 64 42.33 -10.53 -16.92
N ASN A 65 41.86 -9.30 -16.61
CA ASN A 65 41.09 -8.33 -17.40
C ASN A 65 39.56 -8.23 -17.25
N SER A 66 39.13 -7.34 -16.34
CA SER A 66 38.03 -6.36 -16.52
C SER A 66 37.88 -5.49 -15.25
N GLU A 67 38.75 -4.47 -15.09
CA GLU A 67 38.54 -3.32 -14.18
C GLU A 67 37.38 -2.46 -14.71
N SER A 68 36.52 -1.78 -13.94
CA SER A 68 36.58 -1.37 -12.54
C SER A 68 35.15 -1.11 -12.03
N ALA A 69 34.67 -1.95 -11.12
CA ALA A 69 33.53 -1.67 -10.26
C ALA A 69 34.01 -0.90 -9.03
N SER A 70 33.20 0.09 -8.66
CA SER A 70 33.20 0.88 -7.43
C SER A 70 33.97 0.28 -6.25
N LYS A 71 35.16 0.83 -5.98
CA LYS A 71 35.68 0.87 -4.61
C LYS A 71 34.91 1.97 -3.87
N GLU A 72 34.06 1.56 -2.94
CA GLU A 72 33.71 2.38 -1.79
C GLU A 72 35.01 2.77 -1.08
N SER A 73 35.47 4.00 -1.30
CA SER A 73 36.44 4.61 -0.39
C SER A 73 35.65 5.23 0.74
N SER A 74 35.60 4.53 1.88
CA SER A 74 35.40 5.17 3.17
C SER A 74 36.56 6.15 3.39
N ALA A 75 36.43 7.37 2.88
CA ALA A 75 37.28 8.48 3.19
C ALA A 75 36.74 9.12 4.48
N ASP A 76 37.04 8.47 5.60
CA ASP A 76 37.08 9.09 6.91
C ASP A 76 38.35 9.97 6.91
N GLU A 77 38.30 11.11 6.21
CA GLU A 77 39.39 12.09 6.25
C GLU A 77 39.36 12.77 7.61
N SER A 78 40.31 12.35 8.44
CA SER A 78 40.59 12.86 9.77
C SER A 78 40.46 14.38 9.85
N ILE A 79 39.45 14.83 10.59
CA ILE A 79 39.39 16.18 11.13
C ILE A 79 40.61 16.31 12.05
N ALA A 80 41.64 17.01 11.60
CA ALA A 80 42.78 17.35 12.44
C ALA A 80 42.24 18.12 13.65
N LYS A 81 42.30 17.47 14.83
CA LYS A 81 42.09 18.14 16.12
C LYS A 81 43.07 19.31 16.19
N THR A 82 42.55 20.53 16.05
CA THR A 82 43.27 21.73 16.47
C THR A 82 43.36 21.67 17.99
N GLU A 83 44.53 21.34 18.52
CA GLU A 83 44.81 21.47 19.94
C GLU A 83 44.54 22.94 20.36
N SER A 84 43.74 23.12 21.41
CA SER A 84 43.53 24.44 21.99
C SER A 84 44.85 24.93 22.60
N VAL A 85 45.27 26.14 22.26
CA VAL A 85 46.31 26.84 23.01
C VAL A 85 45.87 26.89 24.48
N ALA A 86 46.67 26.30 25.38
CA ALA A 86 46.38 26.31 26.80
C ALA A 86 46.28 27.77 27.31
N PRO A 87 45.37 28.08 28.24
CA PRO A 87 45.26 29.43 28.81
C PRO A 87 46.59 29.83 29.46
N LYS A 88 47.24 30.87 28.93
CA LYS A 88 48.46 31.48 29.47
C LYS A 88 48.18 32.17 30.81
N LEU A 89 49.16 32.16 31.73
CA LEU A 89 49.07 32.80 33.04
C LEU A 89 49.06 34.34 32.89
N GLU A 90 48.30 35.07 33.73
CA GLU A 90 48.25 36.55 33.68
C GLU A 90 49.62 37.24 33.77
N THR A 91 50.62 36.58 34.38
CA THR A 91 51.98 37.08 34.53
C THR A 91 52.80 37.11 33.23
N GLU A 92 52.28 36.55 32.14
CA GLU A 92 52.97 36.49 30.84
C GLU A 92 52.61 37.65 29.90
N PHE A 93 51.64 38.50 30.29
CA PHE A 93 51.22 39.67 29.51
C PHE A 93 51.99 40.93 29.86
N VAL A 94 52.35 41.71 28.84
CA VAL A 94 52.77 43.10 29.00
C VAL A 94 51.52 43.97 29.13
N LEU A 95 51.33 44.56 30.31
CA LEU A 95 50.24 45.51 30.55
C LEU A 95 50.54 46.83 29.85
N VAL A 96 49.62 47.33 29.01
CA VAL A 96 49.80 48.58 28.26
C VAL A 96 48.65 49.55 28.53
N SER A 97 49.00 50.81 28.79
CA SER A 97 48.05 51.90 29.08
C SER A 97 48.09 53.02 28.04
N THR A 98 49.10 53.03 27.16
CA THR A 98 49.32 54.09 26.16
C THR A 98 49.63 53.52 24.77
N PRO A 99 49.40 54.29 23.68
CA PRO A 99 49.78 53.90 22.31
C PRO A 99 51.27 53.54 22.16
N GLU A 100 52.16 54.24 22.86
CA GLU A 100 53.60 54.02 22.82
C GLU A 100 53.99 52.68 23.46
N GLU A 101 53.39 52.35 24.60
CA GLU A 101 53.59 51.06 25.28
C GLU A 101 53.05 49.91 24.43
N PHE A 102 51.87 50.08 23.84
CA PHE A 102 51.30 49.10 22.90
C PHE A 102 52.25 48.85 21.72
N LYS A 103 52.73 49.93 21.09
CA LYS A 103 53.66 49.85 19.96
C LYS A 103 54.92 49.05 20.34
N ALA A 104 55.54 49.40 21.47
CA ALA A 104 56.78 48.76 21.90
C ALA A 104 56.58 47.25 22.17
N ALA A 105 55.47 46.88 22.82
CA ALA A 105 55.16 45.48 23.10
C ALA A 105 54.84 44.70 21.81
N TYR A 106 54.02 45.27 20.92
CA TYR A 106 53.63 44.65 19.65
C TYR A 106 54.82 44.45 18.70
N GLU A 107 55.68 45.46 18.51
CA GLU A 107 56.88 45.34 17.65
C GLU A 107 57.92 44.36 18.23
N ALA A 108 57.90 44.12 19.55
CA ALA A 108 58.72 43.13 20.23
C ALA A 108 58.10 41.72 20.28
N GLY A 109 56.93 41.51 19.66
CA GLY A 109 56.27 40.20 19.61
C GLY A 109 55.83 39.67 20.97
N LYS A 110 55.54 40.54 21.94
CA LYS A 110 55.10 40.16 23.29
C LYS A 110 53.58 40.16 23.39
N ASP A 111 53.04 39.22 24.16
CA ASP A 111 51.61 39.20 24.51
C ASP A 111 51.21 40.48 25.26
N VAL A 112 50.06 41.03 24.91
CA VAL A 112 49.60 42.36 25.37
C VAL A 112 48.28 42.23 26.13
N LYS A 113 48.16 42.90 27.27
CA LYS A 113 46.89 43.14 27.97
C LYS A 113 46.63 44.64 28.08
N LEU A 114 45.49 45.12 27.58
CA LEU A 114 45.12 46.53 27.67
C LEU A 114 44.65 46.87 29.09
N ALA A 115 45.13 48.00 29.62
CA ALA A 115 44.66 48.57 30.90
C ALA A 115 43.80 49.83 30.70
N ASN A 116 43.69 50.33 29.47
CA ASN A 116 42.89 51.49 29.06
C ASN A 116 42.52 51.36 27.58
N ASP A 117 41.57 52.18 27.14
CA ASP A 117 41.29 52.33 25.71
C ASP A 117 42.52 52.92 25.00
N ILE A 118 42.94 52.31 23.88
CA ILE A 118 44.13 52.68 23.11
C ILE A 118 43.71 53.22 21.75
N VAL A 119 44.23 54.40 21.38
CA VAL A 119 44.04 54.99 20.05
C VAL A 119 45.36 54.99 19.30
N LEU A 120 45.51 54.09 18.34
CA LEU A 120 46.64 54.09 17.42
C LEU A 120 46.32 55.04 16.26
N THR A 121 47.05 56.15 16.19
CA THR A 121 46.98 57.08 15.07
C THR A 121 48.20 56.92 14.17
N ARG A 122 48.00 57.00 12.85
CA ARG A 122 49.12 57.02 11.91
C ARG A 122 49.73 58.44 11.88
N PRO A 123 51.01 58.65 12.24
CA PRO A 123 51.69 59.91 11.95
C PRO A 123 51.84 60.05 10.43
N ARG A 124 51.92 61.28 9.89
CA ARG A 124 52.04 61.59 8.43
C ARG A 124 53.18 60.86 7.67
N ASN A 125 54.00 60.04 8.33
CA ASN A 125 55.22 59.41 7.81
C ASN A 125 55.09 57.89 7.52
N ASN A 126 53.90 57.40 7.14
CA ASN A 126 53.70 56.06 6.56
C ASN A 126 54.05 54.79 7.39
N MET A 127 54.41 54.88 8.66
CA MET A 127 54.79 53.67 9.43
C MET A 127 53.58 52.75 9.71
N MET A 128 53.73 51.48 9.34
CA MET A 128 52.88 50.36 9.76
C MET A 128 53.59 49.65 10.91
N LEU A 129 52.88 49.31 11.99
CA LEU A 129 53.43 48.50 13.08
C LEU A 129 53.62 47.08 12.55
N LYS A 130 54.85 46.57 12.61
CA LYS A 130 55.20 45.23 12.13
C LYS A 130 55.52 44.34 13.32
N VAL A 131 54.95 43.14 13.35
CA VAL A 131 55.27 42.13 14.37
C VAL A 131 55.88 40.89 13.74
N ILE A 132 56.85 40.29 14.43
CA ILE A 132 57.28 38.91 14.24
C ILE A 132 57.12 38.25 15.62
N PRO A 133 56.11 37.38 15.86
CA PRO A 133 55.92 36.71 17.13
C PRO A 133 57.13 35.83 17.45
N ASP A 134 57.62 35.93 18.69
CA ASP A 134 58.80 35.18 19.14
C ASP A 134 58.53 33.66 19.29
N ASP A 135 57.29 33.25 19.59
CA ASP A 135 56.94 31.92 20.11
C ASP A 135 55.92 31.13 19.25
N GLY A 136 55.45 31.67 18.13
CA GLY A 136 54.40 31.01 17.33
C GLY A 136 53.02 31.67 17.40
N SER A 137 52.73 32.42 18.46
CA SER A 137 51.41 33.02 18.69
C SER A 137 51.50 34.38 19.39
N LEU A 138 50.75 35.38 18.95
CA LEU A 138 50.64 36.66 19.64
C LEU A 138 49.23 36.83 20.20
N ILE A 139 49.08 37.07 21.51
CA ILE A 139 47.79 37.36 22.14
C ILE A 139 47.68 38.84 22.48
N ILE A 140 46.58 39.46 22.05
CA ILE A 140 46.17 40.82 22.40
C ILE A 140 44.84 40.71 23.14
N ASP A 141 44.90 40.82 24.46
CA ASP A 141 43.73 40.85 25.34
C ASP A 141 43.33 42.29 25.63
N GLY A 142 42.08 42.65 25.32
CA GLY A 142 41.59 44.00 25.60
C GLY A 142 41.08 44.20 27.02
N ASP A 143 40.81 43.15 27.79
CA ASP A 143 40.17 43.26 29.10
C ASP A 143 38.95 44.21 29.09
N GLN A 144 38.13 44.09 28.02
CA GLN A 144 36.95 44.90 27.69
C GLN A 144 37.21 46.35 27.20
N HIS A 145 38.47 46.77 27.10
CA HIS A 145 38.85 48.06 26.53
C HIS A 145 38.70 48.11 25.00
N GLU A 146 38.69 49.35 24.47
CA GLU A 146 38.62 49.63 23.04
C GLU A 146 40.02 49.86 22.43
N LEU A 147 40.33 49.16 21.35
CA LEU A 147 41.45 49.46 20.45
C LEU A 147 40.92 50.20 19.21
N THR A 148 41.22 51.50 19.11
CA THR A 148 40.91 52.30 17.93
C THR A 148 42.11 52.36 16.98
N LEU A 149 41.89 51.96 15.73
CA LEU A 149 42.83 52.06 14.62
C LEU A 149 42.41 53.22 13.71
N ALA A 150 42.97 54.41 13.96
CA ALA A 150 42.61 55.65 13.28
C ALA A 150 43.68 56.07 12.24
N GLY A 151 43.41 55.81 10.96
CA GLY A 151 44.22 56.31 9.84
C GLY A 151 43.78 57.70 9.35
N ASN A 152 44.72 58.48 8.80
CA ASN A 152 44.44 59.82 8.21
C ASN A 152 44.08 59.74 6.72
N ASP A 153 44.30 58.58 6.11
CA ASP A 153 44.31 58.32 4.69
C ASP A 153 43.71 56.92 4.50
N ASN A 154 42.56 56.86 3.82
CA ASN A 154 41.69 55.68 3.64
C ASN A 154 42.33 54.52 2.85
N ILE A 155 43.65 54.27 2.98
CA ILE A 155 44.44 53.51 1.99
C ILE A 155 45.38 52.46 2.61
N THR A 156 45.48 52.30 3.94
CA THR A 156 46.38 51.29 4.58
C THR A 156 45.91 50.80 5.94
N SER A 157 46.19 49.54 6.35
CA SER A 157 46.03 49.07 7.75
C SER A 157 47.18 49.58 8.65
N ILE A 158 46.92 49.78 9.95
CA ILE A 158 47.92 50.22 10.94
C ILE A 158 48.81 49.05 11.39
N LEU A 159 48.21 47.87 11.56
CA LEU A 159 48.91 46.65 11.94
C LEU A 159 49.26 45.86 10.68
N SER A 160 50.47 45.32 10.64
CA SER A 160 50.93 44.52 9.53
C SER A 160 51.81 43.37 9.96
N VAL A 161 51.76 42.34 9.13
CA VAL A 161 52.55 41.14 9.30
C VAL A 161 53.57 41.07 8.15
N PRO A 162 54.89 41.00 8.44
CA PRO A 162 55.92 40.80 7.43
C PRO A 162 55.91 39.35 6.90
N ALA A 163 56.66 39.10 5.82
CA ALA A 163 56.82 37.75 5.28
C ALA A 163 57.51 36.79 6.28
N GLY A 164 57.13 35.51 6.30
CA GLY A 164 57.68 34.45 7.17
C GLY A 164 56.73 33.99 8.29
N MET A 165 55.43 34.22 8.13
CA MET A 165 54.37 34.08 9.14
C MET A 165 53.34 33.00 8.80
N ASN A 166 53.66 32.12 7.85
CA ASN A 166 52.92 30.89 7.61
C ASN A 166 52.74 30.13 8.94
N ASP A 167 51.53 29.68 9.21
CA ASP A 167 51.16 28.89 10.40
C ASP A 167 51.32 29.58 11.77
N LYS A 168 51.56 30.91 11.80
CA LYS A 168 51.58 31.69 13.06
C LYS A 168 50.19 32.18 13.43
N GLU A 169 49.90 32.26 14.72
CA GLU A 169 48.60 32.69 15.24
C GLU A 169 48.64 34.12 15.81
N ILE A 170 47.61 34.92 15.56
CA ILE A 170 47.41 36.22 16.23
C ILE A 170 45.99 36.26 16.79
N VAL A 171 45.87 36.38 18.10
CA VAL A 171 44.61 36.31 18.85
C VAL A 171 44.22 37.70 19.34
N PHE A 172 43.03 38.15 18.96
CA PHE A 172 42.34 39.30 19.55
C PHE A 172 41.24 38.77 20.48
N GLN A 173 41.30 39.12 21.76
CA GLN A 173 40.29 38.63 22.71
C GLN A 173 39.75 39.69 23.66
N ASN A 174 38.49 39.48 24.07
CA ASN A 174 37.78 40.27 25.08
C ASN A 174 37.86 41.78 24.85
N MET A 175 37.56 42.25 23.63
CA MET A 175 37.83 43.64 23.28
C MET A 175 36.82 44.27 22.33
N ARG A 176 36.80 45.60 22.32
CA ARG A 176 36.17 46.41 21.28
C ARG A 176 37.23 46.87 20.30
N ILE A 177 36.97 46.71 19.01
CA ILE A 177 37.87 47.19 17.95
C ILE A 177 37.10 48.16 17.08
N LYS A 178 37.63 49.38 16.97
CA LYS A 178 37.12 50.40 16.07
C LYS A 178 38.16 50.69 15.01
N ASN A 179 37.85 50.42 13.75
CA ASN A 179 38.79 50.62 12.65
C ASN A 179 38.22 51.64 11.65
N THR A 180 39.05 52.56 11.19
CA THR A 180 38.68 53.50 10.11
C THR A 180 39.43 53.22 8.79
N ASN A 181 40.28 52.19 8.77
CA ASN A 181 41.17 51.87 7.65
C ASN A 181 40.56 50.86 6.67
N PHE A 182 40.89 51.01 5.38
CA PHE A 182 40.42 50.12 4.31
C PHE A 182 40.87 48.66 4.50
N TYR A 183 42.17 48.38 4.65
CA TYR A 183 42.71 47.00 4.71
C TYR A 183 42.53 46.29 6.07
N GLY A 184 41.44 46.57 6.77
CA GLY A 184 41.08 45.90 8.02
C GLY A 184 41.99 46.14 9.21
N VAL A 185 41.74 45.37 10.27
CA VAL A 185 42.48 45.39 11.55
C VAL A 185 43.96 45.09 11.31
N LEU A 186 44.24 44.20 10.36
CA LEU A 186 45.57 43.70 10.05
C LEU A 186 45.71 43.43 8.55
N LYS A 187 46.85 43.84 7.99
CA LYS A 187 47.27 43.55 6.61
C LYS A 187 48.41 42.52 6.56
N SER A 188 48.21 41.43 5.81
CA SER A 188 49.24 40.41 5.55
C SER A 188 49.24 39.94 4.09
N SER A 189 50.44 39.79 3.51
CA SER A 189 50.65 39.09 2.23
C SER A 189 51.08 37.63 2.43
N ASP A 190 51.06 37.14 3.68
CA ASP A 190 51.38 35.77 4.07
C ASP A 190 50.12 35.00 4.52
N SER A 191 50.26 33.78 5.06
CA SER A 191 49.14 32.91 5.49
C SER A 191 48.97 32.72 7.03
N PRO A 192 48.84 33.79 7.84
CA PRO A 192 48.64 33.64 9.28
C PRO A 192 47.24 33.11 9.63
N THR A 193 47.11 32.59 10.86
CA THR A 193 45.83 32.33 11.51
C THR A 193 45.47 33.50 12.41
N LEU A 194 44.31 34.12 12.19
CA LEU A 194 43.77 35.16 13.06
C LEU A 194 42.65 34.58 13.92
N VAL A 195 42.63 34.86 15.22
CA VAL A 195 41.56 34.41 16.12
C VAL A 195 40.88 35.61 16.74
N PHE A 196 39.55 35.64 16.67
CA PHE A 196 38.71 36.63 17.31
C PHE A 196 37.84 35.94 18.37
N ASN A 197 38.07 36.27 19.64
CA ASN A 197 37.38 35.65 20.77
C ASN A 197 36.70 36.71 21.65
N ASN A 198 35.37 36.74 21.69
CA ASN A 198 34.61 37.78 22.39
C ASN A 198 34.92 39.21 21.90
N VAL A 199 34.87 39.43 20.59
CA VAL A 199 35.23 40.71 19.96
C VAL A 199 34.00 41.46 19.44
N ASN A 200 33.91 42.75 19.77
CA ASN A 200 32.97 43.68 19.15
C ASN A 200 33.72 44.56 18.16
N TYR A 201 33.45 44.41 16.86
CA TYR A 201 34.11 45.15 15.80
C TYR A 201 33.17 46.17 15.15
N THR A 202 33.70 47.35 14.84
CA THR A 202 33.05 48.31 13.95
C THR A 202 34.07 48.96 13.03
N GLY A 203 33.82 48.90 11.73
CA GLY A 203 34.67 49.57 10.75
C GLY A 203 34.35 49.17 9.32
N PRO A 204 35.16 49.62 8.35
CA PRO A 204 34.81 49.51 6.94
C PRO A 204 35.04 48.11 6.35
N GLN A 205 36.05 47.36 6.80
CA GLN A 205 36.37 45.96 6.43
C GLN A 205 37.12 45.34 7.60
N LEU A 206 36.90 44.07 7.96
CA LEU A 206 37.58 43.46 9.12
C LEU A 206 39.01 43.01 8.77
N LEU A 207 39.19 42.36 7.62
CA LEU A 207 40.43 41.63 7.29
C LEU A 207 40.91 41.86 5.85
N TRP A 208 42.24 41.92 5.69
CA TRP A 208 42.93 41.80 4.40
C TRP A 208 44.15 40.88 4.54
N VAL A 209 43.99 39.62 4.17
CA VAL A 209 44.96 38.53 4.38
C VAL A 209 45.01 37.64 3.14
N GLU A 210 46.10 37.72 2.36
CA GLU A 210 46.15 37.12 1.01
C GLU A 210 45.91 35.60 0.97
N ALA A 211 46.40 34.84 1.96
CA ALA A 211 46.34 33.37 1.97
C ALA A 211 46.03 32.74 3.35
N GLY A 212 45.62 33.54 4.34
CA GLY A 212 45.43 33.10 5.73
C GLY A 212 44.01 32.65 6.07
N LYS A 213 43.79 32.30 7.34
CA LYS A 213 42.48 31.90 7.89
C LYS A 213 42.09 32.70 9.12
N ALA A 214 40.80 32.89 9.34
CA ALA A 214 40.27 33.54 10.55
C ALA A 214 39.33 32.60 11.32
N ILE A 215 39.49 32.53 12.63
CA ILE A 215 38.71 31.71 13.55
C ILE A 215 37.93 32.63 14.49
N PHE A 216 36.62 32.42 14.60
CA PHE A 216 35.75 33.14 15.54
C PHE A 216 35.30 32.22 16.66
N ARG A 217 35.52 32.64 17.90
CA ARG A 217 35.15 31.93 19.13
C ARG A 217 34.38 32.85 20.08
N GLY A 218 33.59 32.27 20.98
CA GLY A 218 32.85 33.06 21.97
C GLY A 218 31.77 33.94 21.32
N THR A 219 31.51 35.12 21.89
CA THR A 219 30.46 36.03 21.42
C THR A 219 31.04 37.19 20.62
N ASN A 220 30.90 37.17 19.30
CA ASN A 220 31.40 38.23 18.41
C ASN A 220 30.25 39.03 17.80
N ASN A 221 30.38 40.36 17.78
CA ASN A 221 29.46 41.25 17.07
C ASN A 221 30.26 42.12 16.09
N LEU A 222 30.06 41.91 14.80
CA LEU A 222 30.91 42.46 13.74
C LEU A 222 30.06 43.34 12.83
N ALA A 223 30.26 44.66 12.89
CA ALA A 223 29.55 45.64 12.07
C ALA A 223 30.48 46.20 10.97
N ILE A 224 30.12 45.96 9.71
CA ILE A 224 30.86 46.37 8.51
C ILE A 224 30.06 47.42 7.75
N ASP A 225 30.64 48.61 7.50
CA ASP A 225 29.89 49.77 7.02
C ASP A 225 30.27 50.30 5.62
N ARG A 226 31.31 49.77 4.97
CA ARG A 226 31.80 50.35 3.70
C ARG A 226 32.37 49.38 2.66
N HIS A 227 33.09 48.34 3.04
CA HIS A 227 33.85 47.43 2.15
C HIS A 227 33.51 45.97 2.43
N GLU A 228 34.31 45.03 1.92
CA GLU A 228 34.10 43.61 2.15
C GLU A 228 34.20 43.23 3.64
N PHE A 229 33.53 42.15 4.07
CA PHE A 229 33.75 41.64 5.44
C PHE A 229 35.21 41.24 5.62
N GLY A 230 35.76 40.50 4.66
CA GLY A 230 37.17 40.20 4.62
C GLY A 230 37.66 39.72 3.27
N GLU A 231 38.90 40.05 2.98
CA GLU A 231 39.67 39.43 1.91
C GLU A 231 40.57 38.36 2.52
N ILE A 232 40.11 37.10 2.51
CA ILE A 232 40.73 35.99 3.24
C ILE A 232 40.36 34.63 2.60
N SER A 233 41.19 33.61 2.78
CA SER A 233 40.96 32.29 2.17
C SER A 233 39.91 31.46 2.91
N LEU A 234 39.95 31.39 4.24
CA LEU A 234 39.06 30.53 5.04
C LEU A 234 38.54 31.25 6.29
N LEU A 235 37.23 31.15 6.52
CA LEU A 235 36.59 31.51 7.79
C LEU A 235 36.16 30.24 8.53
N ILE A 236 36.46 30.19 9.82
CA ILE A 236 36.05 29.11 10.72
C ILE A 236 35.29 29.73 11.89
N PHE A 237 34.06 29.28 12.13
CA PHE A 237 33.29 29.61 13.33
C PHE A 237 33.30 28.38 14.24
N ASP A 238 33.92 28.53 15.41
CA ASP A 238 34.32 27.43 16.29
C ASP A 238 33.74 27.64 17.69
N GLY A 239 32.51 27.15 17.90
CA GLY A 239 31.71 27.41 19.09
C GLY A 239 31.26 28.88 19.26
N GLY A 240 30.33 29.10 20.19
CA GLY A 240 29.84 30.45 20.54
C GLY A 240 28.85 31.04 19.55
N GLN A 241 28.69 32.37 19.56
CA GLN A 241 27.75 33.11 18.73
C GLN A 241 28.47 34.23 17.99
N THR A 242 28.29 34.31 16.66
CA THR A 242 28.81 35.41 15.86
C THR A 242 27.69 36.08 15.08
N THR A 243 27.50 37.38 15.31
CA THR A 243 26.58 38.22 14.53
C THR A 243 27.37 39.13 13.61
N ILE A 244 27.05 39.09 12.33
CA ILE A 244 27.70 39.90 11.29
C ILE A 244 26.63 40.79 10.66
N THR A 245 26.82 42.09 10.73
CA THR A 245 25.93 43.08 10.11
C THR A 245 26.73 43.83 9.05
N HIS A 246 26.27 43.79 7.81
CA HIS A 246 26.92 44.43 6.67
C HIS A 246 25.95 45.40 6.00
N THR A 247 26.30 46.70 6.00
CA THR A 247 25.36 47.79 5.65
C THR A 247 25.65 48.53 4.34
N ASN A 248 26.49 47.99 3.43
CA ASN A 248 26.91 48.72 2.22
C ASN A 248 27.27 47.82 1.02
N ILE A 249 27.35 48.38 -0.20
CA ILE A 249 27.40 47.66 -1.50
C ILE A 249 28.78 47.04 -1.82
N VAL A 250 29.30 46.14 -1.00
CA VAL A 250 30.61 45.51 -1.26
C VAL A 250 30.62 44.06 -0.74
N LYS A 251 31.19 43.12 -1.50
CA LYS A 251 31.15 41.64 -1.33
C LYS A 251 31.37 41.17 0.12
N PHE A 252 30.79 40.07 0.58
CA PHE A 252 31.07 39.57 1.94
C PHE A 252 32.49 38.97 2.03
N LEU A 253 32.85 38.02 1.15
CA LEU A 253 34.21 37.47 1.09
C LEU A 253 34.80 37.56 -0.31
N SER A 254 36.06 37.99 -0.36
CA SER A 254 36.86 38.01 -1.59
C SER A 254 38.21 37.31 -1.34
N PRO A 255 38.34 36.00 -1.62
CA PRO A 255 39.61 35.31 -1.44
C PRO A 255 40.67 35.90 -2.39
N LEU A 256 41.83 36.23 -1.84
CA LEU A 256 42.91 36.93 -2.56
C LEU A 256 43.87 35.98 -3.27
N LYS A 257 44.18 34.82 -2.67
CA LYS A 257 45.11 33.82 -3.21
C LYS A 257 44.89 32.43 -2.60
N GLN A 258 45.18 31.38 -3.36
CA GLN A 258 45.24 29.99 -2.86
C GLN A 258 46.72 29.54 -2.88
N GLY A 259 47.15 28.85 -1.82
CA GLY A 259 48.22 27.86 -1.97
C GLY A 259 47.71 26.69 -2.81
N SER A 260 48.56 25.94 -3.50
CA SER A 260 48.16 24.87 -4.45
C SER A 260 47.20 23.83 -3.87
N ASP A 261 47.18 23.66 -2.54
CA ASP A 261 46.43 22.61 -1.83
C ASP A 261 45.49 23.17 -0.73
N ALA A 262 45.30 24.49 -0.64
CA ALA A 262 44.58 25.11 0.49
C ALA A 262 43.05 25.12 0.30
N VAL A 263 42.28 24.69 1.30
CA VAL A 263 40.81 24.81 1.35
C VAL A 263 40.41 26.27 1.57
N SER A 264 39.52 26.78 0.72
CA SER A 264 38.93 28.12 0.88
C SER A 264 37.45 28.03 1.18
N GLY A 265 36.90 28.98 1.96
CA GLY A 265 35.45 29.12 2.16
C GLY A 265 35.02 29.33 3.61
N ILE A 266 33.93 28.67 4.01
CA ILE A 266 33.30 28.85 5.32
C ILE A 266 33.09 27.50 5.99
N GLN A 267 33.51 27.39 7.26
CA GLN A 267 33.24 26.27 8.14
C GLN A 267 32.58 26.74 9.44
N VAL A 268 31.56 26.01 9.89
CA VAL A 268 30.84 26.28 11.13
C VAL A 268 30.75 24.98 11.90
N ILE A 269 31.41 24.93 13.06
CA ILE A 269 31.68 23.69 13.78
C ILE A 269 31.48 23.88 15.28
N ASN A 270 31.52 22.77 16.01
CA ASN A 270 31.55 22.75 17.47
C ASN A 270 30.39 23.54 18.13
N GLY A 271 29.20 23.52 17.51
CA GLY A 271 28.01 24.19 18.04
C GLY A 271 27.98 25.71 17.82
N ALA A 272 28.80 26.24 16.92
CA ALA A 272 28.81 27.66 16.59
C ALA A 272 27.49 28.13 15.96
N LYS A 273 27.00 29.29 16.38
CA LYS A 273 25.80 29.93 15.82
C LYS A 273 26.16 31.23 15.14
N VAL A 274 26.00 31.28 13.82
CA VAL A 274 26.34 32.43 13.01
C VAL A 274 25.09 33.04 12.43
N THR A 275 24.94 34.36 12.56
CA THR A 275 23.89 35.13 11.90
C THR A 275 24.54 36.24 11.09
N ALA A 276 24.39 36.17 9.77
CA ALA A 276 24.85 37.20 8.85
C ALA A 276 23.64 37.95 8.28
N VAL A 277 23.58 39.25 8.52
CA VAL A 277 22.57 40.15 7.98
C VAL A 277 23.23 41.12 7.01
N SER A 278 22.76 41.14 5.77
CA SER A 278 23.21 42.08 4.74
C SER A 278 22.02 42.87 4.21
N ASP A 279 22.16 44.18 4.07
CA ASP A 279 21.10 45.05 3.55
C ASP A 279 21.17 45.33 2.04
N THR A 280 22.29 45.01 1.40
CA THR A 280 22.55 45.24 -0.04
C THR A 280 22.96 43.95 -0.78
N THR A 281 23.33 44.08 -2.05
CA THR A 281 23.99 43.04 -2.86
C THR A 281 25.29 42.59 -2.18
N ALA A 282 25.31 41.38 -1.61
CA ALA A 282 26.52 40.83 -1.01
C ALA A 282 26.82 39.46 -1.61
N ASP A 283 27.93 39.39 -2.35
CA ASP A 283 28.54 38.15 -2.81
C ASP A 283 29.22 37.47 -1.63
N PHE A 284 28.69 36.34 -1.16
CA PHE A 284 29.26 35.60 -0.04
C PHE A 284 30.60 34.94 -0.35
N MET A 285 30.86 34.55 -1.61
CA MET A 285 32.21 34.17 -2.07
C MET A 285 32.43 34.54 -3.54
N SER A 286 33.59 35.14 -3.84
CA SER A 286 34.09 35.43 -5.19
C SER A 286 35.13 34.38 -5.60
N THR A 287 34.72 33.23 -6.12
CA THR A 287 35.63 32.12 -6.48
C THR A 287 36.11 32.16 -7.93
N SER A 288 37.42 32.35 -8.13
CA SER A 288 38.18 31.79 -9.27
C SER A 288 38.89 30.49 -8.89
N LEU A 289 38.44 29.83 -7.80
CA LEU A 289 39.17 28.81 -7.04
C LEU A 289 38.62 27.41 -7.26
N THR A 290 39.45 26.38 -7.30
CA THR A 290 39.03 24.99 -7.62
C THR A 290 38.52 24.19 -6.42
N ASN A 291 38.80 24.60 -5.17
CA ASN A 291 38.45 23.87 -3.94
C ASN A 291 37.78 24.80 -2.90
N THR A 292 36.48 25.07 -3.07
CA THR A 292 35.72 25.91 -2.14
C THR A 292 34.73 25.08 -1.31
N VAL A 293 34.66 25.33 0.00
CA VAL A 293 33.73 24.65 0.92
C VAL A 293 32.76 25.63 1.56
N PHE A 294 31.50 25.23 1.69
CA PHE A 294 30.57 25.82 2.66
C PHE A 294 29.99 24.69 3.49
N GLN A 295 30.53 24.50 4.69
CA GLN A 295 30.20 23.39 5.56
C GLN A 295 29.68 23.86 6.92
N VAL A 296 28.58 23.28 7.37
CA VAL A 296 28.08 23.38 8.74
C VAL A 296 28.01 21.98 9.33
N ASP A 297 28.85 21.70 10.31
CA ASP A 297 29.01 20.36 10.89
C ASP A 297 28.77 20.35 12.40
N GLY A 298 28.09 19.31 12.85
CA GLY A 298 27.88 19.02 14.26
C GLY A 298 26.59 19.59 14.83
N ASN A 299 26.05 18.88 15.82
CA ASN A 299 24.79 19.22 16.45
C ASN A 299 24.87 20.58 17.14
N GLY A 300 23.90 21.46 16.84
CA GLY A 300 23.85 22.83 17.36
C GLY A 300 24.64 23.86 16.55
N SER A 301 25.42 23.44 15.55
CA SER A 301 26.07 24.36 14.59
C SER A 301 25.05 24.90 13.60
N GLU A 302 24.97 26.22 13.45
CA GLU A 302 23.95 26.89 12.63
C GLU A 302 24.55 28.10 11.88
N PHE A 303 24.26 28.21 10.58
CA PHE A 303 24.57 29.40 9.78
C PHE A 303 23.31 29.98 9.17
N ASN A 304 22.92 31.16 9.62
CA ASN A 304 21.72 31.86 9.18
C ASN A 304 22.09 33.11 8.39
N ILE A 305 21.67 33.17 7.13
CA ILE A 305 21.90 34.30 6.23
C ILE A 305 20.57 34.98 5.94
N LYS A 306 20.50 36.28 6.22
CA LYS A 306 19.31 37.08 5.94
C LYS A 306 19.68 38.31 5.12
N PHE A 307 19.10 38.39 3.93
CA PHE A 307 19.14 39.60 3.13
C PHE A 307 17.91 40.47 3.41
N THR A 308 18.11 41.77 3.61
CA THR A 308 16.98 42.71 3.78
C THR A 308 16.52 43.30 2.45
N SER A 309 17.25 43.08 1.35
CA SER A 309 16.85 43.42 -0.02
C SER A 309 16.91 42.21 -0.96
N SER A 310 15.97 42.11 -1.91
CA SER A 310 15.84 40.97 -2.84
C SER A 310 16.79 41.03 -4.05
N ILE A 311 17.81 41.88 -4.00
CA ILE A 311 18.75 42.07 -5.12
C ILE A 311 20.07 41.34 -4.95
N ALA A 312 20.30 40.65 -3.83
CA ALA A 312 21.60 40.08 -3.46
C ALA A 312 21.85 38.67 -4.00
N ASP A 313 23.08 38.41 -4.44
CA ASP A 313 23.52 37.12 -4.99
C ASP A 313 24.44 36.43 -3.98
N LEU A 314 24.20 35.17 -3.61
CA LEU A 314 25.04 34.52 -2.59
C LEU A 314 26.44 34.13 -3.14
N PHE A 315 26.55 33.64 -4.38
CA PHE A 315 27.83 33.26 -4.99
C PHE A 315 27.96 33.82 -6.40
N SER A 316 29.00 34.61 -6.71
CA SER A 316 28.97 35.45 -7.94
C SER A 316 30.09 35.35 -8.98
N SER A 317 31.14 34.54 -8.81
CA SER A 317 32.23 34.49 -9.81
C SER A 317 32.63 33.08 -10.28
N SER A 318 33.11 33.06 -11.53
CA SER A 318 33.41 31.92 -12.39
C SER A 318 34.65 31.12 -11.99
N ALA A 319 34.46 29.80 -11.80
CA ALA A 319 35.33 28.66 -12.19
C ALA A 319 35.41 27.53 -11.12
N GLY A 320 34.89 27.74 -9.91
CA GLY A 320 35.06 26.81 -8.80
C GLY A 320 33.91 25.84 -8.55
N ALA A 321 34.26 24.59 -8.23
CA ALA A 321 33.38 23.66 -7.53
C ALA A 321 33.12 24.18 -6.10
N CYS A 322 31.87 24.14 -5.65
CA CYS A 322 31.51 24.47 -4.27
C CYS A 322 30.34 23.60 -3.82
N GLU A 323 30.62 22.63 -2.97
CA GLU A 323 29.57 21.86 -2.30
C GLU A 323 29.10 22.61 -1.04
N VAL A 324 27.79 22.76 -0.90
CA VAL A 324 27.15 23.28 0.31
C VAL A 324 26.68 22.10 1.13
N ALA A 325 27.30 21.89 2.27
CA ALA A 325 27.13 20.71 3.10
C ALA A 325 26.64 21.04 4.51
N ALA A 326 25.60 20.36 4.96
CA ALA A 326 25.16 20.34 6.35
C ALA A 326 25.24 18.90 6.88
N THR A 327 26.07 18.65 7.89
CA THR A 327 26.40 17.30 8.35
C THR A 327 26.23 17.16 9.86
N ASN A 328 25.91 15.95 10.33
CA ASN A 328 25.90 15.58 11.75
C ASN A 328 25.03 16.52 12.63
N GLY A 329 23.84 16.89 12.15
CA GLY A 329 22.92 17.81 12.84
C GLY A 329 23.12 19.31 12.56
N GLY A 330 24.09 19.67 11.71
CA GLY A 330 24.35 21.05 11.30
C GLY A 330 23.20 21.66 10.47
N LYS A 331 23.05 22.99 10.52
CA LYS A 331 21.97 23.70 9.82
C LYS A 331 22.42 24.91 9.02
N ILE A 332 21.91 25.01 7.79
CA ILE A 332 22.08 26.17 6.91
C ILE A 332 20.72 26.77 6.59
N SER A 333 20.55 28.07 6.79
CA SER A 333 19.34 28.80 6.36
C SER A 333 19.71 30.05 5.57
N VAL A 334 19.07 30.24 4.42
CA VAL A 334 19.24 31.43 3.57
C VAL A 334 17.88 32.04 3.25
N GLN A 335 17.72 33.34 3.53
CA GLN A 335 16.46 34.06 3.34
C GLN A 335 16.64 35.31 2.46
N ASN A 336 15.72 35.46 1.50
CA ASN A 336 15.56 36.63 0.62
C ASN A 336 16.72 36.90 -0.35
N ALA A 337 17.57 35.90 -0.65
CA ALA A 337 18.55 36.04 -1.73
C ALA A 337 17.86 36.11 -3.11
N ARG A 338 18.49 36.76 -4.08
CA ARG A 338 18.08 36.78 -5.49
C ARG A 338 18.49 35.49 -6.19
N TYR A 339 19.79 35.21 -6.17
CA TYR A 339 20.38 33.98 -6.67
C TYR A 339 21.17 33.29 -5.55
N PHE A 340 21.24 31.96 -5.58
CA PHE A 340 22.18 31.23 -4.73
C PHE A 340 23.55 31.16 -5.43
N PHE A 341 23.59 30.60 -6.64
CA PHE A 341 24.76 30.63 -7.52
C PHE A 341 24.45 31.52 -8.73
N SER A 342 25.20 32.62 -8.90
CA SER A 342 25.00 33.60 -9.98
C SER A 342 25.98 33.46 -11.14
N THR A 343 27.19 32.88 -10.95
CA THR A 343 28.03 32.37 -12.04
C THR A 343 28.83 31.13 -11.57
N GLY A 344 28.93 30.08 -12.40
CA GLY A 344 29.53 28.78 -12.03
C GLY A 344 28.53 27.63 -12.19
N THR A 345 28.91 26.62 -12.98
CA THR A 345 27.95 25.71 -13.64
C THR A 345 28.32 24.23 -13.52
N GLU A 346 29.38 23.87 -12.80
CA GLU A 346 29.76 22.47 -12.62
C GLU A 346 30.19 22.21 -11.17
N ASN A 347 29.85 21.03 -10.62
CA ASN A 347 30.30 20.60 -9.28
C ASN A 347 29.84 21.52 -8.14
N THR A 348 28.61 22.05 -8.23
CA THR A 348 28.01 22.92 -7.20
C THR A 348 26.70 22.33 -6.69
N GLY A 349 26.72 21.63 -5.55
CA GLY A 349 25.58 20.85 -5.05
C GLY A 349 25.15 21.20 -3.63
N PHE A 350 24.04 20.58 -3.21
CA PHE A 350 23.59 20.57 -1.81
C PHE A 350 23.69 19.15 -1.26
N ARG A 351 24.29 19.02 -0.09
CA ARG A 351 24.41 17.75 0.63
C ARG A 351 23.98 17.92 2.08
N ALA A 352 22.99 17.15 2.50
CA ALA A 352 22.61 17.05 3.90
C ALA A 352 22.80 15.60 4.37
N THR A 353 23.59 15.37 5.42
CA THR A 353 23.83 14.01 5.95
C THR A 353 23.71 13.94 7.46
N ASN A 354 23.29 12.78 8.00
CA ASN A 354 23.26 12.47 9.42
C ASN A 354 22.55 13.55 10.27
N GLY A 355 21.26 13.81 10.01
CA GLY A 355 20.49 14.85 10.69
C GLY A 355 20.71 16.28 10.16
N GLY A 356 21.45 16.43 9.06
CA GLY A 356 21.76 17.73 8.46
C GLY A 356 20.52 18.44 7.88
N GLN A 357 20.50 19.76 7.95
CA GLN A 357 19.36 20.57 7.46
C GLN A 357 19.79 21.75 6.60
N ILE A 358 19.18 21.88 5.42
CA ILE A 358 19.39 23.01 4.51
C ILE A 358 18.03 23.62 4.13
N ASP A 359 17.78 24.88 4.49
CA ASP A 359 16.60 25.65 4.05
C ASP A 359 17.02 26.88 3.22
N ILE A 360 16.79 26.81 1.91
CA ILE A 360 17.10 27.86 0.94
C ILE A 360 15.83 28.54 0.47
N ASN A 361 15.75 29.86 0.65
CA ASN A 361 14.70 30.70 0.09
C ASN A 361 15.29 31.81 -0.78
N VAL A 362 15.21 31.61 -2.10
CA VAL A 362 15.64 32.55 -3.13
C VAL A 362 14.44 33.11 -3.91
N THR A 363 14.51 34.37 -4.30
CA THR A 363 13.42 35.05 -5.02
C THR A 363 13.47 34.83 -6.52
N ASN A 364 14.62 34.43 -7.10
CA ASN A 364 14.77 34.20 -8.53
C ASN A 364 15.22 32.77 -8.87
N THR A 365 16.52 32.51 -9.00
CA THR A 365 17.01 31.20 -9.46
C THR A 365 18.05 30.64 -8.49
N VAL A 366 18.03 29.34 -8.20
CA VAL A 366 19.08 28.72 -7.37
C VAL A 366 20.40 28.69 -8.14
N PHE A 367 20.41 28.14 -9.35
CA PHE A 367 21.55 28.08 -10.25
C PHE A 367 21.34 28.95 -11.49
N TYR A 368 22.08 30.05 -11.59
CA TYR A 368 22.04 30.94 -12.74
C TYR A 368 22.83 30.35 -13.92
N GLY A 369 22.12 29.91 -14.96
CA GLY A 369 22.70 29.39 -16.19
C GLY A 369 22.56 27.87 -16.35
N THR A 370 23.50 27.28 -17.09
CA THR A 370 23.66 25.82 -17.21
C THR A 370 24.29 25.28 -15.94
N THR A 371 24.05 24.03 -15.57
CA THR A 371 24.55 23.44 -14.34
C THR A 371 24.75 21.94 -14.58
N LYS A 372 25.91 21.39 -14.18
CA LYS A 372 26.26 19.97 -14.33
C LYS A 372 26.90 19.41 -13.07
N LYS A 373 26.77 18.11 -12.79
CA LYS A 373 27.45 17.47 -11.64
C LYS A 373 27.19 18.19 -10.30
N SER A 374 25.99 18.72 -10.13
CA SER A 374 25.58 19.62 -9.05
C SER A 374 24.46 18.99 -8.23
N PRO A 375 24.73 17.87 -7.53
CA PRO A 375 23.67 17.02 -6.97
C PRO A 375 22.92 17.71 -5.82
N ILE A 376 21.67 17.28 -5.58
CA ILE A 376 20.87 17.65 -4.41
C ILE A 376 20.58 16.34 -3.66
N VAL A 377 21.27 16.12 -2.54
CA VAL A 377 21.27 14.81 -1.85
C VAL A 377 21.03 14.98 -0.36
N ALA A 378 20.07 14.22 0.17
CA ALA A 378 19.80 14.11 1.60
C ALA A 378 19.91 12.63 2.04
N SER A 379 20.67 12.35 3.10
CA SER A 379 20.81 11.00 3.66
C SER A 379 20.86 10.95 5.19
N GLY A 380 20.35 9.88 5.80
CA GLY A 380 20.42 9.64 7.25
C GLY A 380 19.66 10.68 8.07
N ASP A 381 18.33 10.65 8.03
CA ASP A 381 17.42 11.57 8.74
C ASP A 381 17.66 13.06 8.41
N SER A 382 18.00 13.36 7.15
CA SER A 382 18.38 14.72 6.71
C SER A 382 17.28 15.42 5.91
N GLN A 383 17.33 16.76 5.88
CA GLN A 383 16.31 17.57 5.20
C GLN A 383 16.92 18.64 4.29
N ILE A 384 16.43 18.72 3.06
CA ILE A 384 16.72 19.84 2.14
C ILE A 384 15.42 20.47 1.67
N LYS A 385 15.27 21.77 1.89
CA LYS A 385 14.13 22.57 1.47
C LYS A 385 14.56 23.74 0.60
N ILE A 386 13.96 23.86 -0.57
CA ILE A 386 14.28 24.90 -1.55
C ILE A 386 12.99 25.60 -1.99
N ARG A 387 12.91 26.90 -1.73
CA ARG A 387 11.88 27.80 -2.25
C ARG A 387 12.51 28.76 -3.24
N THR A 388 12.01 28.76 -4.47
CA THR A 388 12.61 29.52 -5.57
C THR A 388 11.57 29.96 -6.59
N ASN A 389 11.93 30.83 -7.54
CA ASN A 389 11.17 30.96 -8.78
C ASN A 389 11.59 29.90 -9.81
N ARG A 390 12.86 29.47 -9.81
CA ARG A 390 13.40 28.41 -10.67
C ARG A 390 14.63 27.75 -10.05
N VAL A 391 14.84 26.45 -10.25
CA VAL A 391 16.08 25.78 -9.82
C VAL A 391 17.22 26.12 -10.79
N GLY A 392 17.07 25.85 -12.08
CA GLY A 392 18.09 26.18 -13.10
C GLY A 392 17.54 26.29 -14.52
N LEU A 393 18.33 26.90 -15.42
CA LEU A 393 17.99 26.99 -16.86
C LEU A 393 18.38 25.71 -17.62
N SER A 394 19.53 25.14 -17.33
CA SER A 394 19.91 23.82 -17.83
C SER A 394 20.56 23.08 -16.69
N TYR A 395 20.09 21.87 -16.40
CA TYR A 395 20.52 21.09 -15.24
C TYR A 395 20.80 19.67 -15.72
N ALA A 396 22.06 19.25 -15.68
CA ALA A 396 22.48 17.99 -16.28
C ALA A 396 23.43 17.20 -15.40
N ASP A 397 23.59 15.91 -15.66
CA ASP A 397 24.56 15.04 -14.99
C ASP A 397 24.55 15.16 -13.45
N SER A 398 23.37 15.37 -12.85
CA SER A 398 23.20 15.72 -11.43
C SER A 398 22.06 14.93 -10.83
N GLN A 399 22.25 14.25 -9.71
CA GLN A 399 21.17 13.50 -9.07
C GLN A 399 20.35 14.37 -8.11
N ILE A 400 19.05 14.08 -7.99
CA ILE A 400 18.20 14.53 -6.88
C ILE A 400 17.80 13.25 -6.11
N ALA A 401 18.39 13.04 -4.94
CA ALA A 401 18.28 11.76 -4.24
C ALA A 401 18.05 11.93 -2.72
N ALA A 402 17.05 11.25 -2.18
CA ALA A 402 16.83 11.13 -0.74
C ALA A 402 16.94 9.65 -0.30
N THR A 403 17.74 9.36 0.72
CA THR A 403 17.96 8.01 1.28
C THR A 403 17.91 8.00 2.80
N ASP A 404 17.64 6.85 3.40
CA ASP A 404 17.68 6.62 4.86
C ASP A 404 16.89 7.66 5.66
N ASP A 405 15.56 7.58 5.59
CA ASP A 405 14.60 8.42 6.32
C ASP A 405 14.73 9.94 6.04
N SER A 406 15.17 10.32 4.84
CA SER A 406 15.45 11.73 4.48
C SER A 406 14.38 12.39 3.60
N GLU A 407 14.34 13.72 3.60
CA GLU A 407 13.36 14.52 2.83
C GLU A 407 14.03 15.58 1.96
N ILE A 408 13.61 15.64 0.69
CA ILE A 408 13.89 16.77 -0.22
C ILE A 408 12.57 17.41 -0.66
N SER A 409 12.43 18.72 -0.47
CA SER A 409 11.26 19.50 -0.85
C SER A 409 11.65 20.73 -1.67
N ILE A 410 11.20 20.80 -2.93
CA ILE A 410 11.46 21.90 -3.85
C ILE A 410 10.13 22.53 -4.29
N SER A 411 9.98 23.84 -4.10
CA SER A 411 8.82 24.59 -4.56
C SER A 411 9.23 25.78 -5.44
N ALA A 412 8.73 25.79 -6.67
CA ALA A 412 9.01 26.83 -7.66
C ALA A 412 7.77 27.68 -7.99
N THR A 413 7.89 29.01 -7.96
CA THR A 413 6.81 29.92 -8.43
C THR A 413 6.77 30.08 -9.95
N GLY A 414 7.88 29.79 -10.64
CA GLY A 414 8.00 29.79 -12.09
C GLY A 414 8.10 28.37 -12.64
N ASN A 415 8.76 28.22 -13.79
CA ASN A 415 9.14 26.89 -14.26
C ASN A 415 10.25 26.36 -13.34
N ALA A 416 10.08 25.18 -12.74
CA ALA A 416 11.08 24.66 -11.80
C ALA A 416 12.42 24.39 -12.50
N PHE A 417 12.35 23.71 -13.65
CA PHE A 417 13.50 23.45 -14.52
C PHE A 417 13.15 23.79 -15.96
N THR A 418 14.08 24.40 -16.69
CA THR A 418 13.93 24.56 -18.13
C THR A 418 14.45 23.30 -18.84
N ASN A 419 15.77 23.09 -18.97
CA ASN A 419 16.32 21.89 -19.63
C ASN A 419 16.91 20.91 -18.61
N VAL A 420 16.59 19.62 -18.71
CA VAL A 420 17.11 18.57 -17.83
C VAL A 420 17.68 17.39 -18.62
N SER A 421 18.92 16.98 -18.32
CA SER A 421 19.62 15.87 -19.01
C SER A 421 20.44 14.99 -18.05
N ALA A 422 20.21 13.68 -18.00
CA ALA A 422 20.88 12.75 -17.09
C ALA A 422 20.77 13.17 -15.60
N VAL A 423 19.55 13.47 -15.16
CA VAL A 423 19.22 13.86 -13.78
C VAL A 423 18.22 12.88 -13.17
N PRO A 424 18.68 11.77 -12.57
CA PRO A 424 17.78 10.84 -11.90
C PRO A 424 17.13 11.51 -10.69
N ILE A 425 15.86 11.18 -10.46
CA ILE A 425 15.12 11.57 -9.26
C ILE A 425 14.80 10.30 -8.50
N THR A 426 15.33 10.16 -7.28
CA THR A 426 15.23 8.92 -6.49
C THR A 426 14.86 9.21 -5.04
N ALA A 427 13.96 8.40 -4.50
CA ALA A 427 13.70 8.30 -3.05
C ALA A 427 13.78 6.83 -2.65
N GLU A 428 14.64 6.48 -1.69
CA GLU A 428 14.84 5.10 -1.21
C GLU A 428 14.93 5.06 0.33
N ALA A 429 14.76 3.87 0.91
CA ALA A 429 14.85 3.63 2.35
C ALA A 429 14.00 4.62 3.18
N ASN A 430 12.67 4.55 3.02
CA ASN A 430 11.65 5.37 3.69
C ASN A 430 11.76 6.88 3.45
N SER A 431 12.48 7.30 2.42
CA SER A 431 12.72 8.72 2.14
C SER A 431 11.68 9.34 1.21
N SER A 432 11.70 10.67 1.08
CA SER A 432 10.79 11.36 0.17
C SER A 432 11.44 12.48 -0.65
N VAL A 433 11.01 12.58 -1.91
CA VAL A 433 11.33 13.70 -2.80
C VAL A 433 10.03 14.32 -3.30
N SER A 434 9.83 15.60 -3.01
CA SER A 434 8.67 16.38 -3.45
C SER A 434 9.11 17.61 -4.25
N ILE A 435 8.64 17.73 -5.49
CA ILE A 435 8.93 18.87 -6.37
C ILE A 435 7.62 19.45 -6.91
N SER A 436 7.42 20.75 -6.70
CA SER A 436 6.23 21.47 -7.14
C SER A 436 6.55 22.73 -7.95
N SER A 437 5.71 23.03 -8.95
CA SER A 437 5.81 24.24 -9.75
C SER A 437 4.43 24.90 -9.95
N GLN A 438 4.37 26.23 -9.84
CA GLN A 438 3.18 27.01 -10.21
C GLN A 438 3.03 27.21 -11.73
N LYS A 439 3.99 26.73 -12.53
CA LYS A 439 3.94 26.70 -14.00
C LYS A 439 4.28 25.29 -14.50
N ASN A 440 5.33 25.16 -15.32
CA ASN A 440 5.80 23.87 -15.81
C ASN A 440 6.88 23.30 -14.87
N LEU A 441 6.85 21.99 -14.63
CA LEU A 441 7.90 21.38 -13.80
C LEU A 441 9.22 21.29 -14.58
N PHE A 442 9.16 20.74 -15.79
CA PHE A 442 10.29 20.59 -16.70
C PHE A 442 9.92 21.12 -18.08
N ALA A 443 10.79 21.93 -18.70
CA ALA A 443 10.61 22.26 -20.11
C ALA A 443 11.06 21.11 -21.01
N ASP A 444 12.27 20.58 -20.85
CA ASP A 444 12.74 19.32 -21.45
C ASP A 444 13.28 18.39 -20.36
N TYR A 445 13.04 17.09 -20.47
CA TYR A 445 13.54 16.11 -19.50
C TYR A 445 14.02 14.82 -20.20
N SER A 446 15.33 14.63 -20.15
CA SER A 446 16.00 13.41 -20.58
C SER A 446 16.80 12.83 -19.42
N SER A 447 16.49 11.62 -18.97
CA SER A 447 17.18 11.02 -17.81
C SER A 447 16.95 9.51 -17.76
N THR A 448 17.72 8.81 -16.92
CA THR A 448 17.61 7.36 -16.69
C THR A 448 16.31 6.96 -16.00
N GLY A 449 15.67 7.83 -15.20
CA GLY A 449 14.39 7.50 -14.57
C GLY A 449 13.96 8.48 -13.47
N ILE A 450 12.69 8.40 -13.12
CA ILE A 450 12.13 8.87 -11.85
C ILE A 450 11.70 7.63 -11.08
N THR A 451 12.32 7.38 -9.93
CA THR A 451 12.16 6.13 -9.18
C THR A 451 11.78 6.41 -7.73
N ALA A 452 10.74 5.72 -7.24
CA ALA A 452 10.44 5.63 -5.82
C ALA A 452 10.68 4.19 -5.34
N GLY A 453 11.46 4.03 -4.29
CA GLY A 453 11.79 2.76 -3.66
C GLY A 453 12.86 1.94 -4.37
N LYS A 454 13.50 1.07 -3.59
CA LYS A 454 14.49 0.10 -4.06
C LYS A 454 13.89 -1.30 -4.24
N ALA A 455 14.39 -2.04 -5.23
CA ALA A 455 13.88 -3.37 -5.55
C ALA A 455 14.18 -4.38 -4.43
N GLY A 456 13.19 -5.14 -4.00
CA GLY A 456 13.33 -6.20 -3.00
C GLY A 456 13.27 -5.74 -1.54
N GLU A 457 13.07 -4.44 -1.27
CA GLU A 457 13.05 -3.88 0.08
C GLU A 457 11.63 -3.46 0.50
N ALA A 458 11.30 -3.61 1.79
CA ALA A 458 10.07 -3.08 2.40
C ALA A 458 10.24 -1.59 2.67
N ASP A 459 10.18 -0.81 1.58
CA ASP A 459 10.52 0.60 1.54
C ASP A 459 9.26 1.46 1.38
N LEU A 460 8.99 2.37 2.34
CA LEU A 460 7.86 3.31 2.30
C LEU A 460 8.18 4.61 1.54
N SER A 461 9.20 4.60 0.70
CA SER A 461 9.66 5.78 -0.05
C SER A 461 8.59 6.43 -0.91
N ARG A 462 8.73 7.74 -1.12
CA ARG A 462 7.74 8.53 -1.84
C ARG A 462 8.36 9.54 -2.81
N VAL A 463 7.85 9.57 -4.04
CA VAL A 463 8.11 10.66 -4.99
C VAL A 463 6.81 11.38 -5.32
N GLU A 464 6.78 12.71 -5.10
CA GLU A 464 5.65 13.56 -5.46
C GLU A 464 6.07 14.68 -6.41
N LEU A 465 5.50 14.68 -7.61
CA LEU A 465 5.76 15.70 -8.63
C LEU A 465 4.47 16.42 -9.00
N SER A 466 4.48 17.75 -8.92
CA SER A 466 3.30 18.56 -9.23
C SER A 466 3.59 19.82 -10.05
N ALA A 467 2.69 20.13 -10.98
CA ALA A 467 2.75 21.33 -11.82
C ALA A 467 1.35 21.94 -11.98
N SER A 468 1.20 23.27 -11.90
CA SER A 468 -0.09 23.89 -12.22
C SER A 468 -0.41 23.88 -13.73
N ALA A 469 0.61 23.88 -14.58
CA ALA A 469 0.47 23.81 -16.04
C ALA A 469 0.90 22.44 -16.58
N THR A 470 2.06 22.32 -17.21
CA THR A 470 2.53 21.05 -17.80
C THR A 470 3.66 20.44 -16.98
N MET A 471 3.61 19.15 -16.67
CA MET A 471 4.73 18.49 -15.96
C MET A 471 5.99 18.47 -16.85
N PHE A 472 5.86 18.01 -18.09
CA PHE A 472 6.95 17.98 -19.08
C PHE A 472 6.50 18.71 -20.35
N SER A 473 6.88 19.97 -20.52
CA SER A 473 6.34 20.80 -21.61
C SER A 473 6.98 20.58 -22.99
N GLY A 474 8.08 19.84 -23.05
CA GLY A 474 8.86 19.49 -24.23
C GLY A 474 9.00 17.97 -24.34
N THR A 475 10.21 17.48 -24.66
CA THR A 475 10.42 16.03 -24.90
C THR A 475 10.75 15.29 -23.62
N PHE A 476 9.98 14.25 -23.33
CA PHE A 476 10.20 13.30 -22.24
C PHE A 476 10.73 11.97 -22.79
N THR A 477 11.92 11.55 -22.33
CA THR A 477 12.58 10.30 -22.78
C THR A 477 12.67 9.22 -21.70
N SER A 478 12.19 9.49 -20.49
CA SER A 478 12.47 8.68 -19.30
C SER A 478 11.31 7.77 -18.90
N ALA A 479 11.35 7.14 -17.72
CA ALA A 479 10.30 6.28 -17.20
C ALA A 479 9.95 6.64 -15.75
N PHE A 480 8.75 6.24 -15.32
CA PHE A 480 8.30 6.32 -13.94
C PHE A 480 8.31 4.91 -13.35
N LYS A 481 9.05 4.73 -12.26
CA LYS A 481 9.22 3.43 -11.62
C LYS A 481 8.90 3.50 -10.12
N THR A 482 8.19 2.50 -9.62
CA THR A 482 8.02 2.28 -8.18
C THR A 482 8.43 0.86 -7.82
N ASN A 483 9.19 0.69 -6.74
CA ASN A 483 9.61 -0.60 -6.19
C ASN A 483 9.21 -0.76 -4.72
N GLY A 484 9.20 -1.98 -4.21
CA GLY A 484 8.92 -2.22 -2.79
C GLY A 484 7.51 -1.76 -2.39
N GLN A 485 7.38 -1.14 -1.21
CA GLN A 485 6.13 -0.54 -0.74
C GLN A 485 6.00 0.95 -1.10
N ALA A 486 6.77 1.42 -2.08
CA ALA A 486 6.88 2.84 -2.38
C ALA A 486 5.63 3.40 -3.05
N SER A 487 5.50 4.73 -2.99
CA SER A 487 4.42 5.49 -3.60
C SER A 487 4.92 6.58 -4.54
N MET A 488 4.22 6.77 -5.66
CA MET A 488 4.46 7.88 -6.57
C MET A 488 3.17 8.64 -6.87
N ILE A 489 3.23 9.97 -6.74
CA ILE A 489 2.10 10.87 -7.01
C ILE A 489 2.52 11.88 -8.06
N LEU A 490 1.80 11.90 -9.18
CA LEU A 490 2.04 12.79 -10.30
C LEU A 490 0.79 13.62 -10.57
N LYS A 491 0.90 14.96 -10.51
CA LYS A 491 -0.24 15.86 -10.69
C LYS A 491 0.09 17.05 -11.61
N ALA A 492 -0.65 17.22 -12.70
CA ALA A 492 -0.52 18.39 -13.56
C ALA A 492 -1.80 18.77 -14.29
N SER A 493 -1.87 19.92 -14.97
CA SER A 493 -2.95 20.14 -15.94
C SER A 493 -2.72 19.27 -17.17
N ALA A 494 -1.53 19.34 -17.77
CA ALA A 494 -1.06 18.41 -18.80
C ALA A 494 0.19 17.66 -18.30
N MET A 495 0.31 16.37 -18.61
CA MET A 495 1.44 15.57 -18.12
C MET A 495 2.65 15.71 -19.03
N ILE A 496 2.58 15.15 -20.24
CA ILE A 496 3.71 15.10 -21.18
C ILE A 496 3.30 15.75 -22.50
N SER A 497 3.94 16.85 -22.90
CA SER A 497 3.71 17.46 -24.21
C SER A 497 4.18 16.54 -25.33
N THR A 498 5.43 16.06 -25.28
CA THR A 498 5.99 15.16 -26.28
C THR A 498 6.64 13.97 -25.61
N LEU A 499 6.11 12.77 -25.83
CA LEU A 499 6.78 11.52 -25.44
C LEU A 499 7.73 11.12 -26.58
N ALA A 500 9.00 10.90 -26.28
CA ALA A 500 9.99 10.45 -27.27
C ALA A 500 9.68 9.04 -27.80
N SER A 501 10.38 8.63 -28.86
CA SER A 501 10.30 7.25 -29.34
C SER A 501 10.76 6.26 -28.28
N ARG A 502 10.05 5.13 -28.15
CA ARG A 502 10.34 4.10 -27.15
C ARG A 502 10.43 2.72 -27.78
N ASP A 503 11.32 1.90 -27.25
CA ASP A 503 11.37 0.47 -27.55
C ASP A 503 10.31 -0.32 -26.74
N ALA A 504 10.18 -1.62 -27.04
CA ALA A 504 9.24 -2.51 -26.37
C ALA A 504 9.73 -3.02 -25.00
N GLU A 505 11.01 -2.84 -24.68
CA GLU A 505 11.65 -3.40 -23.48
C GLU A 505 11.49 -2.51 -22.26
N ASN A 506 11.40 -1.19 -22.46
CA ASN A 506 11.41 -0.20 -21.38
C ASN A 506 10.01 0.38 -21.08
N PRO A 507 9.31 -0.07 -20.02
CA PRO A 507 8.00 0.47 -19.65
C PRO A 507 8.06 1.97 -19.35
N LEU A 508 7.04 2.71 -19.77
CA LEU A 508 6.87 4.10 -19.37
C LEU A 508 6.44 4.20 -17.90
N PHE A 509 5.49 3.34 -17.52
CA PHE A 509 5.04 3.17 -16.15
C PHE A 509 5.37 1.74 -15.73
N ASP A 510 6.22 1.60 -14.72
CA ASP A 510 6.64 0.32 -14.12
C ASP A 510 6.30 0.34 -12.63
N VAL A 511 5.26 -0.37 -12.24
CA VAL A 511 4.75 -0.38 -10.85
C VAL A 511 4.94 -1.79 -10.28
N ALA A 512 5.92 -1.97 -9.40
CA ALA A 512 6.18 -3.26 -8.76
C ALA A 512 5.04 -3.70 -7.83
N SER A 513 5.07 -4.99 -7.45
CA SER A 513 4.15 -5.57 -6.46
C SER A 513 4.24 -4.80 -5.14
N ASN A 514 3.09 -4.54 -4.50
CA ASN A 514 2.94 -3.75 -3.27
C ASN A 514 3.24 -2.25 -3.39
N SER A 515 3.66 -1.75 -4.56
CA SER A 515 3.85 -0.33 -4.78
C SER A 515 2.56 0.36 -5.26
N THR A 516 2.53 1.69 -5.17
CA THR A 516 1.39 2.49 -5.65
C THR A 516 1.85 3.63 -6.55
N MET A 517 1.10 3.89 -7.62
CA MET A 517 1.31 5.04 -8.49
C MET A 517 -0.03 5.70 -8.82
N LYS A 518 -0.10 7.01 -8.58
CA LYS A 518 -1.28 7.83 -8.88
C LYS A 518 -0.92 8.97 -9.83
N VAL A 519 -1.60 9.01 -10.97
CA VAL A 519 -1.46 10.05 -11.99
C VAL A 519 -2.77 10.80 -12.10
N THR A 520 -2.72 12.13 -11.99
CA THR A 520 -3.90 12.98 -12.11
C THR A 520 -3.62 14.16 -13.02
N ASN A 521 -4.42 14.27 -14.09
CA ASN A 521 -4.35 15.40 -14.99
C ASN A 521 -5.72 15.89 -15.46
N THR A 522 -5.89 17.21 -15.58
CA THR A 522 -7.18 17.81 -15.96
C THR A 522 -7.35 18.01 -17.46
N ASN A 523 -6.24 18.14 -18.21
CA ASN A 523 -6.20 18.28 -19.65
C ASN A 523 -5.77 16.96 -20.31
N SER A 524 -4.51 16.79 -20.70
CA SER A 524 -4.03 15.60 -21.43
C SER A 524 -2.90 14.85 -20.73
N LEU A 525 -2.86 13.52 -20.86
CA LEU A 525 -1.70 12.71 -20.45
C LEU A 525 -0.54 12.89 -21.46
N PHE A 526 -0.85 12.85 -22.76
CA PHE A 526 0.11 13.07 -23.84
C PHE A 526 -0.39 14.14 -24.84
N GLY A 527 0.49 15.04 -25.27
CA GLY A 527 0.27 15.87 -26.46
C GLY A 527 0.53 15.06 -27.74
N THR A 528 1.82 14.81 -28.00
CA THR A 528 2.37 14.04 -29.13
C THR A 528 3.15 12.82 -28.61
N VAL A 529 3.10 11.71 -29.35
CA VAL A 529 3.84 10.47 -29.03
C VAL A 529 4.73 10.07 -30.21
N GLY A 530 6.03 9.94 -29.93
CA GLY A 530 7.06 9.45 -30.85
C GLY A 530 6.78 8.03 -31.36
N LEU A 531 7.55 7.57 -32.35
CA LEU A 531 7.39 6.21 -32.91
C LEU A 531 7.75 5.13 -31.87
N GLY A 532 7.22 3.91 -32.05
CA GLY A 532 7.54 2.76 -31.19
C GLY A 532 6.39 2.30 -30.28
N VAL A 533 6.74 1.71 -29.13
CA VAL A 533 5.82 1.04 -28.21
C VAL A 533 5.75 1.78 -26.87
N VAL A 534 4.55 2.15 -26.42
CA VAL A 534 4.33 2.68 -25.07
C VAL A 534 3.83 1.56 -24.16
N ARG A 535 4.67 1.12 -23.22
CA ARG A 535 4.35 0.00 -22.32
C ARG A 535 3.98 0.47 -20.91
N TYR A 536 2.92 -0.12 -20.37
CA TYR A 536 2.52 -0.08 -18.97
C TYR A 536 2.78 -1.46 -18.40
N LYS A 537 3.57 -1.55 -17.33
CA LYS A 537 3.84 -2.80 -16.61
C LYS A 537 3.43 -2.62 -15.15
N ILE A 538 2.30 -3.18 -14.77
CA ILE A 538 1.65 -2.92 -13.48
C ILE A 538 1.49 -4.22 -12.70
N ALA A 539 2.16 -4.33 -11.56
CA ALA A 539 2.00 -5.40 -10.57
C ALA A 539 1.39 -4.91 -9.26
N GLY A 540 1.57 -3.63 -8.93
CA GLY A 540 0.96 -3.00 -7.76
C GLY A 540 -0.37 -2.30 -8.07
N SER A 541 -0.59 -1.17 -7.40
CA SER A 541 -1.79 -0.33 -7.61
C SER A 541 -1.47 0.88 -8.50
N PHE A 542 -2.20 1.03 -9.60
CA PHE A 542 -2.09 2.16 -10.54
C PHE A 542 -3.43 2.86 -10.70
N SER A 543 -3.45 4.18 -10.51
CA SER A 543 -4.62 5.01 -10.75
C SER A 543 -4.29 6.15 -11.70
N LEU A 544 -5.09 6.30 -12.75
CA LEU A 544 -4.98 7.37 -13.73
C LEU A 544 -6.33 8.09 -13.88
N GLN A 545 -6.38 9.35 -13.45
CA GLN A 545 -7.50 10.24 -13.72
C GLN A 545 -7.07 11.31 -14.72
N SER A 546 -7.71 11.36 -15.88
CA SER A 546 -7.28 12.22 -16.99
C SER A 546 -8.44 12.94 -17.65
N GLY A 547 -8.24 14.19 -18.08
CA GLY A 547 -9.21 14.86 -18.97
C GLY A 547 -9.33 14.16 -20.33
N ARG A 548 -8.18 13.75 -20.90
CA ARG A 548 -8.03 12.92 -22.10
C ARG A 548 -6.64 12.27 -22.09
N ILE A 549 -6.52 11.06 -22.64
CA ILE A 549 -5.21 10.41 -22.68
C ILE A 549 -4.29 11.06 -23.73
N TYR A 550 -4.81 11.52 -24.87
CA TYR A 550 -3.98 12.06 -25.94
C TYR A 550 -4.68 13.15 -26.79
N ASP A 551 -3.91 14.10 -27.33
CA ASP A 551 -4.41 15.24 -28.12
C ASP A 551 -4.41 15.01 -29.64
N GLU A 552 -3.48 14.24 -30.20
CA GLU A 552 -3.31 14.03 -31.66
C GLU A 552 -3.79 12.65 -32.17
N THR A 553 -3.94 12.47 -33.49
CA THR A 553 -4.45 11.20 -34.05
C THR A 553 -3.24 10.37 -34.45
N LEU A 554 -2.98 9.24 -33.78
CA LEU A 554 -1.73 8.51 -33.95
C LEU A 554 -1.94 6.99 -34.09
N SER A 555 -1.34 6.38 -35.12
CA SER A 555 -1.05 4.94 -35.13
C SER A 555 0.21 4.67 -34.30
N ARG A 556 0.04 4.34 -33.01
CA ARG A 556 1.12 3.89 -32.11
C ARG A 556 0.68 2.65 -31.37
N THR A 557 1.65 1.81 -31.04
CA THR A 557 1.43 0.57 -30.30
C THR A 557 1.51 0.87 -28.80
N PHE A 558 0.51 0.42 -28.06
CA PHE A 558 0.44 0.46 -26.61
C PHE A 558 0.35 -0.97 -26.06
N THR A 559 1.16 -1.27 -25.06
CA THR A 559 1.13 -2.57 -24.39
C THR A 559 0.76 -2.35 -22.93
N TYR A 560 -0.38 -2.89 -22.52
CA TYR A 560 -0.87 -2.83 -21.15
C TYR A 560 -0.68 -4.21 -20.50
N ASP A 561 0.35 -4.35 -19.67
CA ASP A 561 0.70 -5.56 -18.96
C ASP A 561 0.29 -5.42 -17.49
N PHE A 562 -0.98 -5.74 -17.22
CA PHE A 562 -1.55 -5.73 -15.87
C PHE A 562 -1.36 -7.13 -15.29
N THR A 563 -0.25 -7.30 -14.57
CA THR A 563 0.21 -8.60 -14.06
C THR A 563 -0.67 -9.09 -12.90
N ASP A 564 -0.38 -10.31 -12.43
CA ASP A 564 -1.18 -10.99 -11.41
C ASP A 564 -1.35 -10.14 -10.14
N ASN A 565 -2.57 -10.12 -9.60
CA ASN A 565 -3.00 -9.37 -8.40
C ASN A 565 -2.83 -7.84 -8.46
N SER A 566 -2.58 -7.26 -9.64
CA SER A 566 -2.52 -5.80 -9.80
C SER A 566 -3.89 -5.13 -9.62
N HIS A 567 -3.90 -3.86 -9.20
CA HIS A 567 -5.13 -3.05 -9.11
C HIS A 567 -4.99 -1.81 -10.01
N VAL A 568 -5.86 -1.68 -11.02
CA VAL A 568 -5.78 -0.65 -12.04
C VAL A 568 -7.11 0.09 -12.13
N ASP A 569 -7.08 1.42 -11.95
CA ASP A 569 -8.24 2.29 -12.15
C ASP A 569 -7.89 3.42 -13.13
N ILE A 570 -8.49 3.39 -14.32
CA ILE A 570 -8.31 4.43 -15.34
C ILE A 570 -9.65 5.12 -15.58
N SER A 571 -9.72 6.42 -15.32
CA SER A 571 -10.90 7.23 -15.51
C SER A 571 -10.62 8.44 -16.39
N VAL A 572 -11.42 8.61 -17.45
CA VAL A 572 -11.34 9.77 -18.34
C VAL A 572 -12.60 10.62 -18.23
N THR A 573 -12.44 11.88 -17.82
CA THR A 573 -13.55 12.74 -17.39
C THR A 573 -13.93 13.85 -18.37
N GLY A 574 -13.10 14.14 -19.38
CA GLY A 574 -13.40 15.13 -20.41
C GLY A 574 -14.39 14.65 -21.47
N GLN A 575 -14.70 15.51 -22.45
CA GLN A 575 -15.36 15.10 -23.71
C GLN A 575 -14.26 14.77 -24.73
N PRO A 576 -13.68 13.56 -24.73
CA PRO A 576 -12.63 13.22 -25.68
C PRO A 576 -13.21 13.29 -27.09
N THR A 577 -12.55 14.04 -27.97
CA THR A 577 -12.80 14.02 -29.41
C THR A 577 -12.28 12.73 -30.05
N LYS A 578 -11.58 11.89 -29.26
CA LYS A 578 -10.88 10.66 -29.66
C LYS A 578 -11.20 9.51 -28.68
N THR A 579 -10.62 8.36 -28.92
CA THR A 579 -10.76 7.16 -28.07
C THR A 579 -10.21 7.42 -26.68
N VAL A 580 -10.82 6.81 -25.66
CA VAL A 580 -10.42 6.97 -24.25
C VAL A 580 -9.05 6.34 -24.01
N LEU A 581 -8.86 5.08 -24.43
CA LEU A 581 -7.59 4.39 -24.42
C LEU A 581 -7.08 4.21 -25.84
N PRO A 582 -5.87 4.72 -26.18
CA PRO A 582 -5.27 4.45 -27.45
C PRO A 582 -4.91 2.96 -27.53
N PHE A 583 -5.45 2.30 -28.55
CA PHE A 583 -5.32 0.86 -28.78
C PHE A 583 -5.10 0.57 -30.26
N LEU A 584 -4.28 1.39 -30.92
CA LEU A 584 -4.02 1.36 -32.37
C LEU A 584 -2.72 0.59 -32.67
N GLY A 585 -2.34 0.43 -33.95
CA GLY A 585 -1.17 -0.38 -34.32
C GLY A 585 -1.33 -1.83 -33.84
N SER A 586 -0.25 -2.45 -33.35
CA SER A 586 -0.27 -3.82 -32.77
C SER A 586 -0.35 -3.80 -31.24
N SER A 587 -1.15 -2.88 -30.68
CA SER A 587 -1.44 -2.79 -29.24
C SER A 587 -2.03 -4.07 -28.65
N SER A 588 -1.73 -4.32 -27.38
CA SER A 588 -2.26 -5.44 -26.60
C SER A 588 -2.53 -5.05 -25.14
N MET A 589 -3.44 -5.76 -24.49
CA MET A 589 -3.72 -5.68 -23.06
C MET A 589 -3.79 -7.08 -22.49
N THR A 590 -3.02 -7.36 -21.44
CA THR A 590 -3.08 -8.60 -20.67
C THR A 590 -3.53 -8.28 -19.26
N ILE A 591 -4.55 -9.01 -18.78
CA ILE A 591 -5.05 -8.93 -17.41
C ILE A 591 -4.75 -10.26 -16.73
N GLY A 592 -3.83 -10.23 -15.78
CA GLY A 592 -3.31 -11.37 -15.03
C GLY A 592 -4.32 -12.03 -14.10
N ASN A 593 -3.91 -13.10 -13.44
CA ASN A 593 -4.71 -13.80 -12.44
C ASN A 593 -4.90 -12.91 -11.20
N GLY A 594 -6.11 -12.79 -10.67
CA GLY A 594 -6.41 -11.96 -9.51
C GLY A 594 -6.34 -10.44 -9.76
N ALA A 595 -5.88 -9.99 -10.93
CA ALA A 595 -5.81 -8.57 -11.27
C ALA A 595 -7.21 -7.94 -11.32
N GLN A 596 -7.34 -6.67 -10.94
CA GLN A 596 -8.59 -5.92 -10.96
C GLN A 596 -8.42 -4.65 -11.78
N VAL A 597 -9.05 -4.60 -12.95
CA VAL A 597 -8.92 -3.49 -13.90
C VAL A 597 -10.29 -2.83 -14.08
N VAL A 598 -10.35 -1.53 -13.82
CA VAL A 598 -11.54 -0.72 -14.03
C VAL A 598 -11.24 0.44 -14.97
N LEU A 599 -12.04 0.55 -16.03
CA LEU A 599 -11.89 1.56 -17.07
C LEU A 599 -13.19 2.36 -17.19
N ARG A 600 -13.13 3.67 -16.95
CA ARG A 600 -14.31 4.54 -16.93
C ARG A 600 -14.19 5.72 -17.88
N SER A 601 -15.31 6.09 -18.49
CA SER A 601 -15.41 7.30 -19.32
C SER A 601 -16.74 8.01 -19.17
N SER A 602 -16.67 9.35 -19.05
CA SER A 602 -17.84 10.23 -19.10
C SER A 602 -18.25 10.66 -20.51
N SER A 603 -17.55 10.18 -21.56
CA SER A 603 -17.76 10.58 -22.95
C SER A 603 -18.99 9.95 -23.60
N SER A 604 -19.67 10.71 -24.47
CA SER A 604 -20.80 10.23 -25.29
C SER A 604 -20.44 9.92 -26.75
N LYS A 605 -19.31 10.41 -27.26
CA LYS A 605 -19.08 10.50 -28.73
C LYS A 605 -18.06 9.53 -29.32
N LYS A 606 -17.32 8.80 -28.49
CA LYS A 606 -16.23 7.90 -28.92
C LYS A 606 -16.15 6.65 -28.07
N SER A 607 -15.53 5.63 -28.65
CA SER A 607 -15.27 4.35 -28.01
C SER A 607 -14.30 4.48 -26.85
N LEU A 608 -14.48 3.62 -25.84
CA LEU A 608 -13.50 3.48 -24.78
C LEU A 608 -12.19 2.92 -25.36
N ILE A 609 -12.31 1.93 -26.24
CA ILE A 609 -11.19 1.28 -26.93
C ILE A 609 -11.50 1.21 -28.42
N GLN A 610 -10.54 1.58 -29.26
CA GLN A 610 -10.63 1.50 -30.71
C GLN A 610 -9.28 1.07 -31.27
N GLY A 611 -9.28 -0.01 -32.05
CA GLY A 611 -8.07 -0.60 -32.62
C GLY A 611 -8.23 -1.04 -34.07
N SER A 612 -7.59 -2.16 -34.36
CA SER A 612 -7.56 -2.96 -35.58
C SER A 612 -7.66 -4.44 -35.24
N ASP A 613 -7.88 -5.25 -36.27
CA ASP A 613 -8.02 -6.71 -36.26
C ASP A 613 -6.80 -7.44 -35.65
N THR A 614 -5.67 -6.74 -35.48
CA THR A 614 -4.43 -7.26 -34.88
C THR A 614 -4.32 -6.97 -33.38
N ASN A 615 -5.24 -6.20 -32.81
CA ASN A 615 -5.21 -5.82 -31.41
C ASN A 615 -5.89 -6.86 -30.52
N LEU A 616 -5.33 -7.09 -29.33
CA LEU A 616 -5.73 -8.17 -28.44
C LEU A 616 -5.89 -7.72 -26.99
N ILE A 617 -7.04 -8.01 -26.40
CA ILE A 617 -7.28 -7.94 -24.95
C ILE A 617 -7.44 -9.38 -24.44
N ALA A 618 -6.47 -9.85 -23.66
CA ALA A 618 -6.48 -11.16 -23.03
C ALA A 618 -6.81 -11.03 -21.54
N VAL A 619 -7.90 -11.66 -21.11
CA VAL A 619 -8.34 -11.67 -19.71
C VAL A 619 -8.11 -13.05 -19.11
N LYS A 620 -7.00 -13.23 -18.38
CA LYS A 620 -6.77 -14.41 -17.52
C LYS A 620 -7.65 -14.30 -16.27
N ARG A 621 -7.31 -14.91 -15.12
CA ARG A 621 -8.20 -14.99 -13.92
C ARG A 621 -8.37 -13.69 -13.16
N GLY A 622 -8.35 -12.57 -13.87
CA GLY A 622 -8.61 -11.25 -13.36
C GLY A 622 -10.01 -10.76 -13.71
N LYS A 623 -10.29 -9.56 -13.20
CA LYS A 623 -11.51 -8.80 -13.39
C LYS A 623 -11.25 -7.65 -14.35
N LEU A 624 -12.11 -7.49 -15.35
CA LEU A 624 -12.19 -6.31 -16.21
C LEU A 624 -13.58 -5.70 -16.06
N GLU A 625 -13.63 -4.45 -15.65
CA GLU A 625 -14.85 -3.65 -15.59
C GLU A 625 -14.70 -2.41 -16.49
N MET A 626 -15.65 -2.22 -17.40
CA MET A 626 -15.68 -1.10 -18.32
C MET A 626 -17.01 -0.39 -18.20
N GLU A 627 -16.98 0.92 -17.97
CA GLU A 627 -18.18 1.73 -17.82
C GLU A 627 -18.11 3.00 -18.68
N GLN A 628 -19.20 3.27 -19.39
CA GLN A 628 -19.40 4.49 -20.17
C GLN A 628 -20.71 5.17 -19.76
N SER A 629 -20.62 6.34 -19.12
CA SER A 629 -21.74 6.99 -18.42
C SER A 629 -22.68 7.82 -19.32
N SER A 630 -22.74 7.54 -20.63
CA SER A 630 -23.50 8.36 -21.58
C SER A 630 -24.95 7.91 -21.77
N GLN A 631 -25.89 8.87 -21.88
CA GLN A 631 -27.27 8.63 -22.31
C GLN A 631 -27.42 8.22 -23.79
N ASN A 632 -26.41 8.46 -24.63
CA ASN A 632 -26.35 8.08 -26.05
C ASN A 632 -24.95 7.52 -26.35
N PRO A 633 -24.66 6.29 -25.89
CA PRO A 633 -23.34 5.70 -26.00
C PRO A 633 -22.91 5.48 -27.44
N SER A 634 -21.66 5.81 -27.72
CA SER A 634 -20.97 5.26 -28.88
C SER A 634 -20.61 3.80 -28.62
N VAL A 635 -20.15 3.10 -29.66
CA VAL A 635 -19.57 1.76 -29.54
C VAL A 635 -18.50 1.71 -28.43
N MET A 636 -18.56 0.84 -27.41
CA MET A 636 -17.54 0.77 -26.34
C MET A 636 -16.19 0.25 -26.86
N MET A 637 -16.21 -0.76 -27.73
CA MET A 637 -15.04 -1.38 -28.35
C MET A 637 -15.22 -1.50 -29.86
N ALA A 638 -14.24 -1.04 -30.64
CA ALA A 638 -14.27 -1.11 -32.10
C ALA A 638 -12.95 -1.63 -32.69
N ALA A 639 -13.04 -2.60 -33.59
CA ALA A 639 -11.92 -3.30 -34.23
C ALA A 639 -10.91 -3.86 -33.22
N VAL A 640 -11.35 -4.72 -32.28
CA VAL A 640 -10.48 -5.32 -31.25
C VAL A 640 -10.84 -6.79 -31.05
N ASN A 641 -9.85 -7.64 -30.80
CA ASN A 641 -10.09 -9.00 -30.31
C ASN A 641 -10.08 -9.03 -28.78
N LEU A 642 -11.06 -9.69 -28.18
CA LEU A 642 -11.19 -9.94 -26.75
C LEU A 642 -11.25 -11.44 -26.53
N GLU A 643 -10.39 -11.97 -25.68
CA GLU A 643 -10.37 -13.39 -25.32
C GLU A 643 -10.19 -13.59 -23.81
N THR A 644 -10.80 -14.64 -23.28
CA THR A 644 -10.64 -15.03 -21.87
C THR A 644 -9.59 -16.13 -21.68
N SER A 645 -8.80 -16.45 -22.71
CA SER A 645 -7.78 -17.49 -22.71
C SER A 645 -6.53 -17.01 -23.43
N ASN A 646 -5.36 -17.22 -22.82
CA ASN A 646 -4.14 -17.31 -23.62
C ASN A 646 -4.19 -18.63 -24.41
N TYR A 647 -3.61 -18.63 -25.60
CA TYR A 647 -3.46 -19.76 -26.51
C TYR A 647 -2.49 -20.83 -25.92
N GLU A 648 -2.85 -21.39 -24.76
CA GLU A 648 -2.29 -22.63 -24.22
C GLU A 648 -3.38 -23.70 -24.39
N PRO A 649 -3.16 -24.76 -25.19
CA PRO A 649 -4.19 -25.74 -25.55
C PRO A 649 -4.87 -26.43 -24.37
N ASP A 650 -4.24 -26.42 -23.19
CA ASP A 650 -4.60 -27.32 -22.09
C ASP A 650 -5.18 -26.62 -20.84
N ALA A 651 -5.37 -25.28 -20.87
CA ALA A 651 -5.90 -24.52 -19.73
C ALA A 651 -7.08 -23.61 -20.14
N LEU A 652 -8.24 -24.22 -20.41
CA LEU A 652 -9.48 -23.47 -20.59
C LEU A 652 -9.76 -22.62 -19.36
N THR A 653 -10.18 -21.40 -19.64
CA THR A 653 -10.27 -20.35 -18.64
C THR A 653 -11.65 -19.71 -18.72
N PHE A 654 -12.48 -19.91 -17.70
CA PHE A 654 -13.91 -19.56 -17.72
C PHE A 654 -14.23 -18.34 -16.87
N ARG A 655 -15.10 -17.45 -17.35
CA ARG A 655 -15.45 -16.20 -16.69
C ARG A 655 -16.94 -16.00 -16.63
N ARG A 656 -17.35 -15.19 -15.66
CA ARG A 656 -18.63 -14.51 -15.72
C ARG A 656 -18.52 -13.33 -16.68
N VAL A 657 -19.41 -13.26 -17.65
CA VAL A 657 -19.55 -12.11 -18.55
C VAL A 657 -20.90 -11.45 -18.30
N GLN A 658 -20.88 -10.20 -17.87
CA GLN A 658 -22.07 -9.39 -17.68
C GLN A 658 -21.96 -8.13 -18.54
N PHE A 659 -23.03 -7.76 -19.23
CA PHE A 659 -23.04 -6.52 -20.01
C PHE A 659 -24.43 -5.88 -20.03
N ARG A 660 -24.45 -4.58 -20.35
CA ARG A 660 -25.68 -3.81 -20.53
C ARG A 660 -25.71 -3.22 -21.93
N PRO A 661 -26.57 -3.71 -22.84
CA PRO A 661 -26.80 -3.11 -24.14
C PRO A 661 -27.58 -1.79 -24.02
N ALA A 662 -27.81 -1.14 -25.16
CA ALA A 662 -28.62 0.07 -25.26
C ALA A 662 -30.08 -0.09 -24.77
N ASP A 663 -30.60 -1.32 -24.68
CA ASP A 663 -31.93 -1.61 -24.10
C ASP A 663 -32.00 -1.42 -22.57
N GLY A 664 -30.85 -1.19 -21.93
CA GLY A 664 -30.72 -0.97 -20.49
C GLY A 664 -30.80 -2.23 -19.62
N ARG A 665 -31.10 -3.41 -20.20
CA ARG A 665 -31.23 -4.66 -19.45
C ARG A 665 -29.87 -5.31 -19.25
N VAL A 666 -29.57 -5.67 -18.01
CA VAL A 666 -28.32 -6.37 -17.70
C VAL A 666 -28.44 -7.84 -18.14
N ARG A 667 -27.53 -8.29 -19.00
CA ARG A 667 -27.38 -9.68 -19.43
C ARG A 667 -26.22 -10.30 -18.65
N ASP A 668 -26.43 -11.50 -18.11
CA ASP A 668 -25.47 -12.17 -17.23
C ASP A 668 -25.23 -13.60 -17.71
N TYR A 669 -23.96 -13.95 -17.92
CA TYR A 669 -23.51 -15.26 -18.38
C TYR A 669 -22.47 -15.78 -17.39
N PRO A 670 -22.82 -16.74 -16.51
CA PRO A 670 -22.02 -17.05 -15.32
C PRO A 670 -20.75 -17.88 -15.57
N TYR A 671 -20.69 -18.61 -16.68
CA TYR A 671 -19.58 -19.51 -17.01
C TYR A 671 -19.32 -19.55 -18.52
N ILE A 672 -18.35 -18.75 -18.99
CA ILE A 672 -18.05 -18.55 -20.42
C ILE A 672 -16.55 -18.58 -20.66
N ASN A 673 -16.12 -19.40 -21.61
CA ASN A 673 -14.85 -19.25 -22.30
C ASN A 673 -15.15 -18.77 -23.72
N PHE A 674 -14.59 -17.62 -24.11
CA PHE A 674 -14.90 -17.05 -25.42
C PHE A 674 -13.75 -16.28 -26.05
N LYS A 675 -13.86 -16.17 -27.38
CA LYS A 675 -13.14 -15.22 -28.21
C LYS A 675 -14.15 -14.39 -28.99
N ALA A 676 -14.06 -13.07 -28.86
CA ALA A 676 -14.86 -12.13 -29.61
C ALA A 676 -13.97 -11.24 -30.47
N SER A 677 -14.31 -11.10 -31.75
CA SER A 677 -13.73 -10.08 -32.64
C SER A 677 -14.77 -8.99 -32.86
N PHE A 678 -14.49 -7.79 -32.38
CA PHE A 678 -15.37 -6.63 -32.49
C PHE A 678 -15.04 -5.86 -33.77
N GLY A 679 -15.56 -6.23 -34.93
CA GLY A 679 -15.34 -5.50 -36.19
C GLY A 679 -16.56 -4.70 -36.65
N LYS A 680 -16.70 -4.51 -37.97
CA LYS A 680 -17.99 -4.15 -38.60
C LYS A 680 -19.07 -5.21 -38.29
N VAL A 681 -18.64 -6.46 -38.14
CA VAL A 681 -19.44 -7.59 -37.67
C VAL A 681 -18.76 -8.12 -36.41
N VAL A 682 -19.55 -8.40 -35.37
CA VAL A 682 -19.05 -9.04 -34.15
C VAL A 682 -19.09 -10.54 -34.36
N THR A 683 -17.95 -11.22 -34.23
CA THR A 683 -17.89 -12.69 -34.28
C THR A 683 -17.55 -13.22 -32.90
N ILE A 684 -18.32 -14.19 -32.40
CA ILE A 684 -18.13 -14.77 -31.07
C ILE A 684 -17.99 -16.27 -31.23
N THR A 685 -16.88 -16.82 -30.76
CA THR A 685 -16.72 -18.26 -30.49
C THR A 685 -16.78 -18.46 -28.99
N SER A 686 -17.65 -19.35 -28.52
CA SER A 686 -17.92 -19.52 -27.10
C SER A 686 -18.35 -20.96 -26.81
N ASN A 687 -18.00 -21.47 -25.62
CA ASN A 687 -18.50 -22.76 -25.10
C ASN A 687 -19.99 -22.75 -24.75
N ASN A 688 -20.62 -21.57 -24.73
CA ASN A 688 -22.05 -21.38 -24.50
C ASN A 688 -22.71 -20.89 -25.79
N ASN A 689 -23.67 -21.67 -26.30
CA ASN A 689 -24.35 -21.42 -27.58
C ASN A 689 -25.22 -20.17 -27.53
N ARG A 690 -25.89 -19.91 -26.39
CA ARG A 690 -26.71 -18.71 -26.21
C ARG A 690 -25.86 -17.45 -26.28
N PHE A 691 -24.63 -17.49 -25.73
CA PHE A 691 -23.68 -16.39 -25.83
C PHE A 691 -23.06 -16.30 -27.24
N ALA A 692 -22.71 -17.43 -27.87
CA ALA A 692 -22.17 -17.47 -29.24
C ALA A 692 -23.16 -16.92 -30.28
N GLY A 693 -24.45 -17.21 -30.11
CA GLY A 693 -25.55 -16.76 -30.97
C GLY A 693 -25.81 -15.25 -30.94
N LEU A 694 -25.15 -14.49 -30.05
CA LEU A 694 -25.30 -13.04 -29.94
C LEU A 694 -24.60 -12.24 -31.06
N SER A 695 -23.95 -12.92 -32.01
CA SER A 695 -23.17 -12.34 -33.13
C SER A 695 -24.01 -11.82 -34.33
N GLY A 696 -25.35 -11.96 -34.32
CA GLY A 696 -26.25 -11.75 -35.50
C GLY A 696 -26.91 -10.36 -35.69
N ASP A 697 -28.14 -10.28 -36.24
CA ASP A 697 -28.91 -9.05 -36.57
C ASP A 697 -30.21 -8.74 -35.73
N GLY A 698 -30.62 -9.56 -34.74
CA GLY A 698 -31.73 -9.30 -33.76
C GLY A 698 -31.57 -8.23 -32.63
N SER A 699 -32.48 -8.25 -31.63
CA SER A 699 -32.57 -7.21 -30.56
C SER A 699 -31.71 -7.46 -29.30
N ASP A 700 -31.39 -8.71 -28.99
CA ASP A 700 -30.64 -9.12 -27.80
C ASP A 700 -29.20 -9.49 -28.16
N LYS A 701 -28.31 -8.50 -28.35
CA LYS A 701 -26.96 -8.78 -28.84
C LYS A 701 -25.83 -8.22 -28.01
N PHE A 702 -24.76 -9.00 -27.98
CA PHE A 702 -23.43 -8.56 -27.63
C PHE A 702 -22.85 -7.81 -28.83
N THR A 703 -23.21 -6.53 -28.90
CA THR A 703 -22.74 -5.64 -29.97
C THR A 703 -21.60 -4.77 -29.47
N ASN A 704 -21.02 -4.07 -30.43
CA ASN A 704 -20.19 -2.90 -30.21
C ASN A 704 -20.86 -1.84 -29.29
N SER A 705 -22.19 -1.77 -29.17
CA SER A 705 -22.96 -0.71 -28.46
C SER A 705 -23.43 -1.12 -27.05
N ILE A 706 -22.51 -1.54 -26.18
CA ILE A 706 -22.76 -1.78 -24.75
C ILE A 706 -22.22 -0.62 -23.90
N ASN A 707 -22.84 -0.30 -22.76
CA ASN A 707 -22.41 0.81 -21.88
C ASN A 707 -21.70 0.34 -20.62
N TYR A 708 -21.80 -0.95 -20.38
CA TYR A 708 -21.21 -1.62 -19.25
C TYR A 708 -20.80 -3.01 -19.70
N LEU A 709 -19.57 -3.39 -19.36
CA LEU A 709 -19.03 -4.73 -19.51
C LEU A 709 -18.31 -5.09 -18.22
N LEU A 710 -18.59 -6.27 -17.70
CA LEU A 710 -17.89 -6.89 -16.60
C LEU A 710 -17.49 -8.29 -17.01
N ILE A 711 -16.20 -8.57 -16.93
CA ILE A 711 -15.63 -9.92 -16.97
C ILE A 711 -15.03 -10.15 -15.59
N ASP A 712 -15.50 -11.16 -14.88
CA ASP A 712 -15.07 -11.43 -13.50
C ASP A 712 -15.02 -12.94 -13.26
N LYS A 713 -14.62 -13.32 -12.05
CA LYS A 713 -14.70 -14.70 -11.54
C LYS A 713 -16.09 -15.30 -11.77
N VAL A 714 -16.09 -16.59 -12.10
CA VAL A 714 -17.32 -17.35 -12.34
C VAL A 714 -18.26 -17.22 -11.14
N LYS A 715 -19.55 -17.11 -11.42
CA LYS A 715 -20.58 -17.21 -10.38
C LYS A 715 -20.75 -18.67 -9.99
N ARG A 716 -21.23 -18.93 -8.78
CA ARG A 716 -21.68 -20.28 -8.41
C ARG A 716 -22.66 -20.83 -9.46
N PRO A 717 -22.56 -22.11 -9.85
CA PRO A 717 -23.50 -22.72 -10.79
C PRO A 717 -24.93 -22.53 -10.31
N ASP A 718 -25.80 -22.12 -11.22
CA ASP A 718 -27.25 -22.15 -11.03
C ASP A 718 -27.82 -23.43 -11.64
N VAL A 719 -28.73 -24.09 -10.92
CA VAL A 719 -29.40 -25.34 -11.33
C VAL A 719 -30.86 -25.27 -10.97
N VAL A 720 -31.70 -25.48 -11.98
CA VAL A 720 -33.16 -25.52 -11.94
C VAL A 720 -33.58 -26.86 -12.55
N PRO A 721 -33.75 -27.91 -11.73
CA PRO A 721 -34.27 -29.17 -12.22
C PRO A 721 -35.73 -29.01 -12.66
N ASP A 722 -36.15 -29.80 -13.65
CA ASP A 722 -37.56 -29.94 -14.00
C ASP A 722 -38.29 -30.73 -12.90
N ASP A 723 -39.61 -30.57 -12.84
CA ASP A 723 -40.43 -31.33 -11.90
C ASP A 723 -40.31 -32.83 -12.19
N LEU A 724 -39.77 -33.57 -11.22
CA LEU A 724 -39.60 -35.01 -11.33
C LEU A 724 -40.79 -35.74 -10.68
N GLU A 725 -41.49 -36.53 -11.49
CA GLU A 725 -42.44 -37.54 -11.03
C GLU A 725 -41.83 -38.93 -11.25
N VAL A 726 -41.62 -39.67 -10.16
CA VAL A 726 -41.22 -41.09 -10.24
C VAL A 726 -42.35 -41.90 -9.63
N HIS A 727 -42.85 -42.86 -10.41
CA HIS A 727 -43.89 -43.77 -9.97
C HIS A 727 -43.31 -45.04 -9.35
N THR A 728 -44.08 -45.66 -8.46
CA THR A 728 -43.74 -46.93 -7.83
C THR A 728 -43.48 -48.00 -8.90
N GLY A 729 -42.33 -48.68 -8.83
CA GLY A 729 -41.93 -49.72 -9.79
C GLY A 729 -41.24 -49.22 -11.06
N GLN A 730 -41.09 -47.90 -11.24
CA GLN A 730 -40.35 -47.32 -12.35
C GLN A 730 -38.84 -47.56 -12.17
N LYS A 731 -38.24 -48.39 -13.04
CA LYS A 731 -36.80 -48.74 -13.00
C LYS A 731 -35.91 -47.77 -13.77
N GLU A 732 -36.51 -46.97 -14.65
CA GLU A 732 -35.82 -46.01 -15.50
C GLU A 732 -36.53 -44.66 -15.45
N PHE A 733 -35.79 -43.61 -15.13
CA PHE A 733 -36.29 -42.23 -15.15
C PHE A 733 -35.16 -41.28 -15.52
N GLU A 734 -35.52 -40.07 -15.93
CA GLU A 734 -34.59 -39.05 -16.39
C GLU A 734 -34.66 -37.84 -15.47
N ILE A 735 -33.51 -37.37 -15.01
CA ILE A 735 -33.42 -36.07 -14.35
C ILE A 735 -33.02 -35.06 -15.41
N SER A 736 -33.97 -34.20 -15.78
CA SER A 736 -33.75 -33.10 -16.72
C SER A 736 -33.89 -31.75 -16.04
N GLY A 737 -33.46 -30.71 -16.74
CA GLY A 737 -33.68 -29.34 -16.32
C GLY A 737 -32.71 -28.38 -16.98
N ARG A 738 -32.54 -27.23 -16.34
CA ARG A 738 -31.59 -26.20 -16.74
C ARG A 738 -30.50 -26.02 -15.72
N ALA A 739 -29.28 -25.92 -16.18
CA ALA A 739 -28.14 -25.61 -15.36
C ALA A 739 -27.21 -24.64 -16.06
N THR A 740 -26.26 -24.09 -15.31
CA THR A 740 -25.20 -23.26 -15.89
C THR A 740 -24.41 -24.07 -16.92
N PRO A 741 -24.31 -23.63 -18.19
CA PRO A 741 -23.56 -24.35 -19.22
C PRO A 741 -22.11 -24.64 -18.81
N GLY A 742 -21.63 -25.86 -19.07
CA GLY A 742 -20.28 -26.29 -18.68
C GLY A 742 -20.08 -26.64 -17.20
N ALA A 743 -21.11 -26.51 -16.36
CA ALA A 743 -21.10 -27.08 -15.02
C ALA A 743 -21.05 -28.62 -15.08
N ILE A 744 -20.48 -29.21 -14.04
CA ILE A 744 -20.51 -30.63 -13.76
C ILE A 744 -21.61 -30.86 -12.73
N LEU A 745 -22.58 -31.70 -13.05
CA LEU A 745 -23.68 -32.07 -12.18
C LEU A 745 -23.46 -33.49 -11.70
N GLU A 746 -23.41 -33.70 -10.39
CA GLU A 746 -23.35 -35.00 -9.75
C GLU A 746 -24.67 -35.29 -9.06
N VAL A 747 -25.37 -36.35 -9.49
CA VAL A 747 -26.60 -36.81 -8.85
C VAL A 747 -26.24 -37.66 -7.64
N LYS A 748 -26.81 -37.31 -6.48
CA LYS A 748 -26.68 -38.08 -5.24
C LYS A 748 -28.04 -38.46 -4.68
N PHE A 749 -28.06 -39.64 -4.08
CA PHE A 749 -29.16 -40.15 -3.31
C PHE A 749 -28.77 -40.00 -1.85
N LEU A 750 -29.57 -39.27 -1.07
CA LEU A 750 -29.34 -39.05 0.34
C LEU A 750 -30.40 -39.76 1.16
N ASP A 751 -30.02 -40.38 2.27
CA ASP A 751 -30.95 -40.94 3.24
C ASP A 751 -31.64 -39.85 4.08
N ALA A 752 -32.48 -40.26 5.02
CA ALA A 752 -33.18 -39.35 5.93
C ALA A 752 -32.24 -38.52 6.85
N ARG A 753 -30.98 -38.92 7.00
CA ARG A 753 -29.94 -38.23 7.79
C ARG A 753 -29.04 -37.34 6.91
N GLY A 754 -29.28 -37.31 5.60
CA GLY A 754 -28.47 -36.58 4.63
C GLY A 754 -27.17 -37.30 4.22
N GLU A 755 -27.00 -38.56 4.58
CA GLU A 755 -25.85 -39.39 4.18
C GLU A 755 -26.06 -40.01 2.80
N GLN A 756 -24.98 -40.17 2.04
CA GLN A 756 -25.05 -40.72 0.68
C GLN A 756 -25.42 -42.21 0.70
N ILE A 757 -26.39 -42.58 -0.13
CA ILE A 757 -26.81 -43.96 -0.37
C ILE A 757 -26.12 -44.45 -1.65
N ASP A 758 -25.50 -45.63 -1.58
CA ASP A 758 -24.97 -46.31 -2.76
C ASP A 758 -26.12 -46.98 -3.53
N VAL A 759 -26.28 -46.60 -4.79
CA VAL A 759 -27.35 -47.11 -5.67
C VAL A 759 -26.72 -47.90 -6.83
N GLU A 760 -27.09 -49.17 -6.98
CA GLU A 760 -26.64 -50.00 -8.10
C GLU A 760 -27.39 -49.63 -9.40
N LEU A 761 -26.64 -49.34 -10.48
CA LEU A 761 -27.15 -48.99 -11.81
C LEU A 761 -26.94 -50.11 -12.85
N THR A 762 -27.90 -50.32 -13.75
CA THR A 762 -27.86 -51.42 -14.75
C THR A 762 -27.00 -51.08 -15.96
N GLY A 763 -26.06 -51.95 -16.31
CA GLY A 763 -25.26 -51.85 -17.55
C GLY A 763 -24.35 -50.62 -17.58
N ASN A 764 -23.64 -50.39 -18.69
CA ASN A 764 -22.69 -49.27 -18.92
C ASN A 764 -23.33 -47.85 -18.88
N SER A 765 -24.41 -47.66 -18.13
CA SER A 765 -25.21 -46.44 -17.96
C SER A 765 -24.63 -45.50 -16.89
N ALA A 766 -23.31 -45.40 -16.79
CA ALA A 766 -22.69 -44.27 -16.11
C ALA A 766 -22.69 -43.10 -17.11
N PRO A 767 -23.24 -41.94 -16.74
CA PRO A 767 -22.73 -41.32 -15.52
C PRO A 767 -23.79 -40.71 -14.58
N LEU A 768 -23.58 -40.91 -13.27
CA LEU A 768 -24.13 -40.05 -12.19
C LEU A 768 -23.60 -38.61 -12.28
N VAL A 769 -22.62 -38.38 -13.16
CA VAL A 769 -21.93 -37.12 -13.36
C VAL A 769 -22.13 -36.64 -14.81
N ALA A 770 -22.89 -35.58 -15.03
CA ALA A 770 -23.09 -35.02 -16.35
C ALA A 770 -22.44 -33.64 -16.50
N THR A 771 -21.78 -33.40 -17.62
CA THR A 771 -21.37 -32.05 -18.01
C THR A 771 -22.53 -31.38 -18.75
N VAL A 772 -22.98 -30.22 -18.26
CA VAL A 772 -24.08 -29.46 -18.86
C VAL A 772 -23.68 -28.99 -20.26
N GLY A 773 -24.52 -29.29 -21.24
CA GLY A 773 -24.33 -28.89 -22.63
C GLY A 773 -24.29 -27.37 -22.81
N SER A 774 -23.85 -26.92 -23.98
CA SER A 774 -23.68 -25.50 -24.30
C SER A 774 -24.98 -24.69 -24.36
N ASP A 775 -26.14 -25.35 -24.46
CA ASP A 775 -27.48 -24.74 -24.43
C ASP A 775 -28.05 -24.58 -23.01
N GLY A 776 -27.37 -25.15 -22.01
CA GLY A 776 -27.76 -25.11 -20.59
C GLY A 776 -28.80 -26.14 -20.17
N ASP A 777 -29.35 -26.89 -21.13
CA ASP A 777 -30.24 -28.00 -20.83
C ASP A 777 -29.39 -29.22 -20.47
N PHE A 778 -29.83 -29.99 -19.48
CA PHE A 778 -29.21 -31.25 -19.09
C PHE A 778 -30.25 -32.36 -19.01
N SER A 779 -29.78 -33.59 -19.22
CA SER A 779 -30.57 -34.82 -19.17
C SER A 779 -29.66 -35.92 -18.65
N ILE A 780 -30.00 -36.48 -17.49
CA ILE A 780 -29.26 -37.56 -16.84
C ILE A 780 -30.20 -38.76 -16.77
N PRO A 781 -30.08 -39.72 -17.71
CA PRO A 781 -30.85 -40.94 -17.65
C PRO A 781 -30.33 -41.82 -16.50
N LEU A 782 -31.23 -42.33 -15.67
CA LEU A 782 -30.94 -43.22 -14.56
C LEU A 782 -31.68 -44.54 -14.75
N ALA A 783 -30.96 -45.65 -14.64
CA ALA A 783 -31.50 -47.01 -14.75
C ALA A 783 -31.08 -47.84 -13.53
N LEU A 784 -32.03 -48.14 -12.64
CA LEU A 784 -31.81 -48.83 -11.36
C LEU A 784 -31.87 -50.36 -11.54
N VAL A 785 -30.88 -51.11 -11.01
CA VAL A 785 -30.82 -52.59 -11.16
C VAL A 785 -31.97 -53.29 -10.44
N ASN A 786 -32.33 -52.84 -9.24
CA ASN A 786 -33.33 -53.49 -8.39
C ASN A 786 -34.23 -52.45 -7.71
N ALA A 787 -35.23 -51.92 -8.44
CA ALA A 787 -36.19 -51.00 -7.83
C ALA A 787 -37.35 -51.68 -7.07
N VAL A 788 -37.39 -53.02 -6.91
CA VAL A 788 -38.64 -53.69 -6.47
C VAL A 788 -38.52 -54.79 -5.39
N ASP A 789 -37.36 -55.40 -5.08
CA ASP A 789 -37.36 -56.54 -4.12
C ASP A 789 -36.73 -56.29 -2.74
N SER A 790 -36.27 -55.09 -2.41
CA SER A 790 -35.52 -54.85 -1.15
C SER A 790 -35.99 -53.69 -0.27
N GLY A 791 -37.08 -52.98 -0.56
CA GLY A 791 -37.57 -51.91 0.35
C GLY A 791 -36.67 -50.66 0.47
N VAL A 792 -35.56 -50.61 -0.27
CA VAL A 792 -34.52 -49.56 -0.26
C VAL A 792 -35.03 -48.19 -0.76
N ILE A 793 -36.15 -48.13 -1.49
CA ILE A 793 -36.73 -46.89 -2.02
C ILE A 793 -37.75 -46.31 -1.03
N SER A 794 -37.42 -46.28 0.26
CA SER A 794 -38.19 -45.56 1.27
C SER A 794 -37.28 -44.58 2.01
N ASN A 795 -37.65 -43.30 2.02
CA ASN A 795 -36.94 -42.20 2.69
C ASN A 795 -35.61 -41.73 2.07
N PHE A 796 -35.61 -41.39 0.78
CA PHE A 796 -34.44 -40.77 0.15
C PHE A 796 -34.77 -39.44 -0.52
N THR A 797 -33.76 -38.58 -0.60
CA THR A 797 -33.79 -37.32 -1.33
C THR A 797 -32.86 -37.43 -2.52
N ILE A 798 -33.36 -37.08 -3.70
CA ILE A 798 -32.52 -36.93 -4.89
C ILE A 798 -32.02 -35.49 -4.91
N VAL A 799 -30.70 -35.32 -4.90
CA VAL A 799 -30.06 -34.02 -5.01
C VAL A 799 -29.11 -33.99 -6.20
N ILE A 800 -28.89 -32.80 -6.73
CA ILE A 800 -27.83 -32.51 -7.69
C ILE A 800 -26.80 -31.64 -6.98
N ASP A 801 -25.56 -32.12 -6.89
CA ASP A 801 -24.39 -31.33 -6.54
C ASP A 801 -23.78 -30.76 -7.81
N ALA A 802 -23.87 -29.44 -7.99
CA ALA A 802 -23.35 -28.75 -9.15
C ALA A 802 -22.01 -28.06 -8.84
N ASN A 803 -21.03 -28.28 -9.71
CA ASN A 803 -19.69 -27.69 -9.60
C ASN A 803 -19.15 -27.30 -10.99
N TYR A 804 -17.93 -26.80 -11.06
CA TYR A 804 -17.20 -26.56 -12.31
C TYR A 804 -16.02 -27.52 -12.43
N PRO A 805 -15.56 -27.81 -13.67
CA PRO A 805 -14.31 -28.55 -13.86
C PRO A 805 -13.13 -27.79 -13.24
N SER A 806 -12.09 -28.55 -12.86
CA SER A 806 -10.79 -27.97 -12.55
C SER A 806 -10.35 -27.08 -13.73
N PRO A 807 -9.89 -25.85 -13.49
CA PRO A 807 -9.43 -25.32 -12.21
C PRO A 807 -10.42 -24.38 -11.47
N ASP A 808 -11.65 -24.23 -11.96
CA ASP A 808 -12.66 -23.31 -11.41
C ASP A 808 -13.62 -23.98 -10.40
N GLN A 809 -13.27 -25.20 -9.95
CA GLN A 809 -14.03 -26.00 -9.00
C GLN A 809 -14.21 -25.29 -7.65
N LEU A 810 -15.44 -25.28 -7.14
CA LEU A 810 -15.80 -24.76 -5.83
C LEU A 810 -15.43 -25.75 -4.72
N GLU A 811 -14.95 -25.25 -3.59
CA GLU A 811 -14.73 -26.04 -2.36
C GLU A 811 -16.00 -26.73 -1.86
N THR A 812 -17.16 -26.07 -2.02
CA THR A 812 -18.48 -26.63 -1.72
C THR A 812 -19.36 -26.53 -2.97
N PRO A 813 -19.79 -27.66 -3.56
CA PRO A 813 -20.74 -27.68 -4.66
C PRO A 813 -22.07 -27.00 -4.30
N VAL A 814 -22.79 -26.53 -5.31
CA VAL A 814 -24.16 -26.02 -5.15
C VAL A 814 -25.10 -27.22 -5.14
N ARG A 815 -25.71 -27.52 -3.99
CA ARG A 815 -26.68 -28.61 -3.83
C ARG A 815 -28.10 -28.11 -4.09
N VAL A 816 -28.81 -28.76 -5.01
CA VAL A 816 -30.23 -28.50 -5.28
C VAL A 816 -31.02 -29.79 -5.11
N THR A 817 -32.12 -29.73 -4.36
CA THR A 817 -33.05 -30.85 -4.22
C THR A 817 -33.90 -30.96 -5.48
N VAL A 818 -33.84 -32.13 -6.13
CA VAL A 818 -34.68 -32.46 -7.29
C VAL A 818 -36.04 -32.96 -6.80
N LYS A 819 -36.01 -33.95 -5.90
CA LYS A 819 -37.21 -34.54 -5.32
C LYS A 819 -36.93 -35.05 -3.92
N GLN A 820 -37.86 -34.78 -3.03
CA GLN A 820 -37.91 -35.39 -1.71
C GLN A 820 -39.13 -36.32 -1.70
N TYR A 821 -38.93 -37.58 -1.34
CA TYR A 821 -40.02 -38.53 -1.19
C TYR A 821 -40.49 -38.56 0.26
N ASP A 822 -41.80 -38.49 0.45
CA ASP A 822 -42.41 -38.57 1.76
C ASP A 822 -42.21 -39.97 2.37
N PRO A 823 -41.97 -40.04 3.69
CA PRO A 823 -41.83 -41.31 4.37
C PRO A 823 -43.15 -42.09 4.45
N PRO A 824 -43.08 -43.42 4.64
CA PRO A 824 -44.27 -44.26 4.78
C PRO A 824 -45.07 -43.92 6.04
N ILE A 825 -46.41 -44.01 5.95
CA ILE A 825 -47.33 -43.83 7.08
C ILE A 825 -47.45 -45.16 7.82
N ILE A 826 -47.37 -45.13 9.16
CA ILE A 826 -47.56 -46.31 10.03
C ILE A 826 -48.85 -46.13 10.84
N GLY A 827 -49.72 -47.15 10.82
CA GLY A 827 -50.98 -47.13 11.57
C GLY A 827 -51.42 -48.53 12.00
N PHE A 828 -52.45 -48.60 12.87
CA PHE A 828 -53.05 -49.87 13.30
C PHE A 828 -54.24 -50.23 12.40
N ALA A 829 -54.25 -51.47 11.89
CA ALA A 829 -55.21 -51.91 10.86
C ALA A 829 -56.64 -52.00 11.40
N GLU A 830 -56.80 -52.30 12.69
CA GLU A 830 -58.05 -52.27 13.46
C GLU A 830 -57.77 -51.85 14.92
N VAL A 831 -58.66 -51.05 15.51
CA VAL A 831 -58.70 -50.78 16.95
C VAL A 831 -59.10 -52.09 17.63
N ILE A 832 -58.13 -52.77 18.22
CA ILE A 832 -58.35 -54.00 18.98
C ILE A 832 -59.41 -53.71 20.06
N GLU A 833 -60.51 -54.47 20.09
CA GLU A 833 -61.73 -54.25 20.92
C GLU A 833 -61.48 -54.13 22.44
N HIS A 834 -60.26 -54.33 22.90
CA HIS A 834 -59.82 -54.23 24.30
C HIS A 834 -59.15 -52.88 24.65
N PHE A 835 -59.13 -51.91 23.73
CA PHE A 835 -58.56 -50.57 23.94
C PHE A 835 -59.60 -49.48 23.64
N ASP A 836 -60.00 -48.71 24.66
CA ASP A 836 -60.83 -47.51 24.51
C ASP A 836 -59.92 -46.27 24.45
N PHE A 837 -59.93 -45.58 23.31
CA PHE A 837 -59.15 -44.36 23.07
C PHE A 837 -59.94 -43.07 23.41
N GLY A 838 -60.94 -43.19 24.28
CA GLY A 838 -61.92 -42.16 24.65
C GLY A 838 -61.39 -40.73 24.79
N THR A 839 -62.25 -39.80 24.35
CA THR A 839 -62.06 -38.34 24.24
C THR A 839 -61.49 -37.64 25.48
N VAL A 840 -60.18 -37.37 25.51
CA VAL A 840 -59.59 -36.23 26.24
C VAL A 840 -58.46 -35.65 25.39
N GLY A 841 -58.51 -34.33 25.14
CA GLY A 841 -57.68 -33.63 24.18
C GLY A 841 -56.18 -33.80 24.39
N ILE A 842 -55.50 -34.22 23.31
CA ILE A 842 -54.04 -34.23 23.21
C ILE A 842 -53.59 -32.77 23.07
N ASN A 843 -53.41 -32.10 24.20
CA ASN A 843 -52.87 -30.76 24.22
C ASN A 843 -51.35 -30.87 24.15
N GLN A 844 -50.80 -30.46 23.01
CA GLN A 844 -49.38 -30.43 22.62
C GLN A 844 -48.92 -31.65 21.79
N VAL A 845 -49.41 -31.71 20.56
CA VAL A 845 -48.64 -32.25 19.43
C VAL A 845 -48.10 -31.05 18.67
N GLY A 846 -46.79 -31.02 18.37
CA GLY A 846 -46.28 -30.09 17.37
C GLY A 846 -47.05 -30.29 16.06
N GLU A 847 -47.16 -29.25 15.22
CA GLU A 847 -47.96 -29.31 13.99
C GLU A 847 -47.60 -30.47 13.05
N ASP A 848 -46.41 -31.05 13.26
CA ASP A 848 -45.81 -32.08 12.43
C ASP A 848 -46.06 -33.53 12.87
N ILE A 849 -46.76 -33.79 13.98
CA ILE A 849 -47.20 -35.16 14.34
C ILE A 849 -48.68 -35.07 14.65
N LYS A 850 -49.53 -35.83 13.94
CA LYS A 850 -50.99 -35.77 14.12
C LYS A 850 -51.57 -37.18 14.24
N PRO A 851 -52.21 -37.51 15.37
CA PRO A 851 -53.04 -38.70 15.43
C PRO A 851 -54.34 -38.48 14.64
N GLU A 852 -54.67 -39.41 13.76
CA GLU A 852 -55.92 -39.45 13.01
C GLU A 852 -56.67 -40.74 13.32
N THR A 853 -57.89 -40.60 13.86
CA THR A 853 -58.83 -41.71 14.01
C THR A 853 -59.88 -41.63 12.92
N TYR A 854 -59.90 -42.63 12.04
CA TYR A 854 -60.94 -42.81 11.03
C TYR A 854 -61.66 -44.13 11.30
N SER A 855 -62.93 -44.05 11.71
CA SER A 855 -63.74 -45.22 12.07
C SER A 855 -63.05 -46.08 13.16
N ASN A 856 -62.74 -47.33 12.84
CA ASN A 856 -62.12 -48.36 13.66
C ASN A 856 -60.61 -48.48 13.42
N ARG A 857 -59.94 -47.41 12.96
CA ARG A 857 -58.48 -47.34 12.76
C ARG A 857 -57.86 -46.15 13.51
N PHE A 858 -56.68 -46.36 14.08
CA PHE A 858 -55.84 -45.31 14.69
C PHE A 858 -54.54 -45.16 13.88
N THR A 859 -54.30 -43.94 13.38
CA THR A 859 -53.16 -43.60 12.52
C THR A 859 -52.35 -42.48 13.18
N ILE A 860 -51.03 -42.47 12.99
CA ILE A 860 -50.19 -41.32 13.33
C ILE A 860 -49.54 -40.81 12.05
N LEU A 861 -49.83 -39.56 11.70
CA LEU A 861 -49.20 -38.84 10.61
C LEU A 861 -48.00 -38.07 11.14
N ASP A 862 -46.78 -38.44 10.77
CA ASP A 862 -45.56 -37.67 11.08
C ASP A 862 -45.04 -36.97 9.81
N THR A 863 -45.00 -35.64 9.82
CA THR A 863 -44.57 -34.76 8.73
C THR A 863 -43.27 -34.01 9.04
N ARG A 864 -42.53 -34.33 10.11
CA ARG A 864 -41.24 -33.70 10.45
C ARG A 864 -40.17 -33.93 9.38
N LYS A 865 -39.21 -33.01 9.23
CA LYS A 865 -38.03 -33.16 8.33
C LYS A 865 -36.97 -34.08 8.96
N GLY A 866 -36.12 -34.70 8.13
CA GLY A 866 -35.24 -35.83 8.47
C GLY A 866 -34.46 -35.72 9.79
N ASP A 867 -33.90 -34.55 10.10
CA ASP A 867 -33.06 -34.34 11.28
C ASP A 867 -33.84 -34.29 12.61
N ASP A 868 -35.15 -34.02 12.57
CA ASP A 868 -36.02 -33.81 13.75
C ASP A 868 -36.78 -35.08 14.20
N ARG A 869 -36.47 -36.25 13.61
CA ARG A 869 -37.27 -37.48 13.76
C ARG A 869 -36.80 -38.48 14.81
N THR A 870 -35.77 -38.18 15.61
CA THR A 870 -35.36 -39.10 16.68
C THR A 870 -36.36 -39.11 17.84
N GLY A 871 -36.65 -40.29 18.43
CA GLY A 871 -37.33 -40.40 19.73
C GLY A 871 -38.87 -40.47 19.75
N LEU A 872 -39.54 -40.91 18.68
CA LEU A 872 -40.99 -41.20 18.76
C LEU A 872 -41.24 -42.41 19.66
N LYS A 873 -41.67 -42.20 20.91
CA LYS A 873 -42.08 -43.26 21.84
C LYS A 873 -43.60 -43.27 22.01
N LEU A 874 -44.23 -44.37 21.59
CA LEU A 874 -45.66 -44.60 21.75
C LEU A 874 -45.91 -45.47 22.98
N PHE A 875 -46.50 -44.88 24.02
CA PHE A 875 -46.87 -45.62 25.23
C PHE A 875 -48.35 -46.01 25.17
N VAL A 876 -48.61 -47.32 25.09
CA VAL A 876 -49.96 -47.89 25.10
C VAL A 876 -50.16 -48.62 26.42
N ARG A 877 -51.15 -48.21 27.23
CA ARG A 877 -51.51 -48.93 28.46
C ARG A 877 -52.72 -49.83 28.21
N GLN A 878 -52.59 -51.10 28.57
CA GLN A 878 -53.63 -52.12 28.41
C GLN A 878 -54.82 -51.86 29.35
N VAL A 879 -56.04 -51.92 28.80
CA VAL A 879 -57.29 -51.56 29.51
C VAL A 879 -58.16 -52.78 29.85
N GLN A 880 -57.75 -53.99 29.47
CA GLN A 880 -58.34 -55.25 29.92
C GLN A 880 -57.27 -56.33 30.04
N GLY A 881 -57.21 -57.04 31.17
CA GLY A 881 -56.27 -58.16 31.34
C GLY A 881 -56.58 -59.28 30.34
N PHE A 882 -55.54 -59.84 29.72
CA PHE A 882 -55.70 -61.03 28.89
C PHE A 882 -56.20 -62.21 29.76
N THR A 883 -57.22 -62.92 29.29
CA THR A 883 -57.91 -63.96 30.09
C THR A 883 -57.16 -65.28 30.22
N ALA A 884 -55.99 -65.45 29.57
CA ALA A 884 -55.11 -66.60 29.80
C ALA A 884 -53.71 -66.34 29.21
N VAL A 885 -52.75 -65.90 30.01
CA VAL A 885 -51.36 -65.77 29.52
C VAL A 885 -50.36 -66.15 30.60
N LYS A 886 -49.40 -67.00 30.23
CA LYS A 886 -48.29 -67.41 31.09
C LYS A 886 -47.11 -66.46 30.93
N ASN A 887 -46.50 -66.10 32.05
CA ASN A 887 -45.34 -65.23 32.12
C ASN A 887 -44.17 -65.75 31.25
N GLY A 888 -43.47 -64.86 30.53
CA GLY A 888 -42.25 -65.15 29.76
C GLY A 888 -42.40 -65.62 28.31
N GLN A 889 -43.62 -65.79 27.78
CA GLN A 889 -43.85 -66.17 26.37
C GLN A 889 -44.04 -64.96 25.44
N THR A 890 -43.57 -65.08 24.19
CA THR A 890 -43.84 -64.11 23.12
C THR A 890 -45.23 -64.38 22.55
N HIS A 891 -46.05 -63.33 22.48
CA HIS A 891 -47.39 -63.34 21.92
C HIS A 891 -47.40 -62.51 20.64
N THR A 892 -48.03 -63.03 19.59
CA THR A 892 -48.05 -62.39 18.27
C THR A 892 -49.48 -61.96 17.94
N LEU A 893 -49.67 -60.66 17.75
CA LEU A 893 -50.88 -60.05 17.19
C LEU A 893 -50.76 -60.08 15.68
N LYS A 894 -51.57 -60.91 15.01
CA LYS A 894 -51.51 -61.02 13.56
C LYS A 894 -52.11 -59.82 12.85
N ASP A 895 -51.51 -59.40 11.74
CA ASP A 895 -52.03 -58.37 10.83
C ASP A 895 -52.41 -57.02 11.49
N SER A 896 -51.80 -56.71 12.64
CA SER A 896 -52.29 -55.64 13.54
C SER A 896 -51.69 -54.26 13.26
N LEU A 897 -50.57 -54.21 12.56
CA LEU A 897 -49.95 -52.98 12.06
C LEU A 897 -50.09 -52.96 10.53
N TYR A 898 -50.30 -51.78 9.96
CA TYR A 898 -50.11 -51.57 8.53
C TYR A 898 -49.06 -50.49 8.27
N LYS A 899 -48.22 -50.74 7.27
CA LYS A 899 -47.33 -49.75 6.66
C LYS A 899 -47.92 -49.36 5.31
N ARG A 900 -48.24 -48.08 5.13
CA ARG A 900 -48.68 -47.54 3.85
C ARG A 900 -47.52 -46.83 3.17
N ALA A 901 -47.01 -47.43 2.09
CA ALA A 901 -45.99 -46.78 1.26
C ALA A 901 -46.68 -45.81 0.29
N PHE A 902 -46.25 -44.54 0.30
CA PHE A 902 -46.62 -43.45 -0.62
C PHE A 902 -48.09 -42.98 -0.62
N LYS A 903 -48.26 -41.68 -0.89
CA LYS A 903 -49.56 -41.08 -1.25
C LYS A 903 -49.60 -40.94 -2.78
N GLY A 904 -49.93 -42.02 -3.47
CA GLY A 904 -50.10 -42.09 -4.92
C GLY A 904 -50.87 -43.36 -5.28
N GLU A 905 -51.68 -43.30 -6.34
CA GLU A 905 -52.64 -44.35 -6.73
C GLU A 905 -51.92 -45.70 -6.91
N GLY A 906 -52.06 -46.60 -5.93
CA GLY A 906 -51.39 -47.90 -5.90
C GLY A 906 -50.69 -48.28 -4.58
N ALA A 907 -50.97 -47.60 -3.46
CA ALA A 907 -50.42 -47.98 -2.16
C ALA A 907 -50.82 -49.41 -1.76
N GLU A 908 -49.86 -50.33 -1.67
CA GLU A 908 -50.05 -51.61 -0.98
C GLU A 908 -50.03 -51.36 0.53
N GLU A 909 -51.10 -51.76 1.22
CA GLU A 909 -51.13 -51.86 2.69
C GLU A 909 -50.48 -53.19 3.06
N LEU A 910 -49.21 -53.15 3.49
CA LEU A 910 -48.56 -54.32 4.07
C LEU A 910 -49.04 -54.46 5.51
N GLN A 911 -49.85 -55.50 5.77
CA GLN A 911 -50.23 -55.92 7.10
C GLN A 911 -49.10 -56.74 7.71
N MET A 912 -48.73 -56.44 8.96
CA MET A 912 -47.64 -57.10 9.65
C MET A 912 -48.08 -57.55 11.05
N ASP A 913 -47.51 -58.69 11.45
CA ASP A 913 -47.68 -59.28 12.77
C ASP A 913 -46.84 -58.50 13.80
N ALA A 914 -47.45 -58.03 14.88
CA ALA A 914 -46.75 -57.38 15.99
C ALA A 914 -46.57 -58.36 17.15
N SER A 915 -45.36 -58.53 17.69
CA SER A 915 -45.12 -59.45 18.81
C SER A 915 -44.82 -58.72 20.11
N PHE A 916 -45.27 -59.25 21.25
CA PHE A 916 -45.01 -58.69 22.58
C PHE A 916 -44.71 -59.78 23.61
N LYS A 917 -43.89 -59.48 24.63
CA LYS A 917 -43.63 -60.36 25.78
C LYS A 917 -44.12 -59.72 27.08
N ILE A 918 -44.59 -60.56 28.00
CA ILE A 918 -44.95 -60.19 29.38
C ILE A 918 -43.89 -60.83 30.30
N SER A 919 -43.27 -60.06 31.21
CA SER A 919 -42.26 -60.55 32.17
C SER A 919 -42.66 -60.24 33.63
N GLU A 920 -42.06 -60.94 34.61
CA GLU A 920 -42.39 -60.78 36.05
C GLU A 920 -42.07 -59.38 36.60
N ASP A 921 -41.22 -58.62 35.92
CA ASP A 921 -40.87 -57.24 36.29
C ASP A 921 -41.77 -56.25 35.52
N ASP A 922 -43.08 -56.30 35.76
CA ASP A 922 -44.16 -55.35 35.41
C ASP A 922 -44.09 -54.55 34.07
N GLY A 923 -43.31 -55.00 33.09
CA GLY A 923 -43.06 -54.31 31.82
C GLY A 923 -43.59 -55.07 30.61
N LEU A 924 -44.19 -54.31 29.67
CA LEU A 924 -44.58 -54.79 28.34
C LEU A 924 -43.62 -54.20 27.29
N VAL A 925 -42.97 -55.05 26.49
CA VAL A 925 -42.13 -54.62 25.35
C VAL A 925 -42.76 -55.12 24.06
N LEU A 926 -43.08 -54.19 23.15
CA LEU A 926 -43.51 -54.47 21.78
C LEU A 926 -42.27 -54.57 20.88
N ALA A 927 -42.10 -55.71 20.20
CA ALA A 927 -41.05 -55.94 19.23
C ALA A 927 -41.68 -56.23 17.86
N VAL A 928 -41.19 -55.54 16.83
CA VAL A 928 -41.49 -55.86 15.43
C VAL A 928 -40.51 -56.97 15.00
N PRO A 929 -40.92 -57.97 14.19
CA PRO A 929 -40.01 -59.06 13.80
C PRO A 929 -38.88 -58.60 12.87
N ASP A 930 -37.63 -58.97 13.19
CA ASP A 930 -36.37 -58.73 12.43
C ASP A 930 -36.31 -59.38 11.02
N THR A 931 -37.41 -59.87 10.45
CA THR A 931 -37.34 -60.62 9.20
C THR A 931 -37.36 -59.68 8.00
N TYR A 932 -36.31 -58.89 7.80
CA TYR A 932 -35.72 -58.56 6.50
C TYR A 932 -34.30 -58.03 6.72
N SER A 933 -33.31 -58.70 6.14
CA SER A 933 -31.91 -58.28 6.18
C SER A 933 -31.70 -57.05 5.28
N ASP A 934 -31.85 -55.87 5.86
CA ASP A 934 -31.46 -54.57 5.27
C ASP A 934 -30.82 -53.71 6.38
N PRO A 935 -29.76 -52.91 6.14
CA PRO A 935 -28.97 -52.28 7.18
C PRO A 935 -29.49 -50.88 7.58
N SER A 936 -30.78 -50.60 7.37
CA SER A 936 -31.41 -49.36 7.83
C SER A 936 -31.94 -49.54 9.27
N PRO A 937 -31.79 -48.54 10.18
CA PRO A 937 -32.20 -48.69 11.57
C PRO A 937 -33.71 -48.90 11.64
N ASP A 938 -34.11 -50.07 12.12
CA ASP A 938 -35.49 -50.49 12.30
C ASP A 938 -36.12 -49.73 13.48
N ILE A 939 -37.44 -49.64 13.55
CA ILE A 939 -38.17 -48.93 14.61
C ILE A 939 -37.89 -49.53 16.01
N THR A 940 -37.40 -50.77 16.04
CA THR A 940 -36.84 -51.44 17.22
C THR A 940 -35.61 -50.72 17.80
N ASP A 941 -34.77 -50.08 16.98
CA ASP A 941 -33.61 -49.29 17.45
C ASP A 941 -34.03 -48.02 18.21
N TYR A 942 -35.27 -47.54 18.01
CA TYR A 942 -35.84 -46.39 18.74
C TYR A 942 -36.61 -46.79 20.02
N LEU A 943 -36.90 -48.08 20.19
CA LEU A 943 -37.65 -48.63 21.33
C LEU A 943 -36.73 -49.29 22.37
N VAL A 944 -35.50 -49.66 22.01
CA VAL A 944 -34.49 -50.15 22.96
C VAL A 944 -33.66 -48.97 23.46
N ASN A 945 -33.81 -48.65 24.74
CA ASN A 945 -33.03 -47.59 25.40
C ASN A 945 -31.53 -47.97 25.39
N SER A 946 -30.66 -47.04 25.01
CA SER A 946 -29.20 -47.22 24.95
C SER A 946 -28.48 -47.16 26.30
N ASP A 947 -29.22 -47.20 27.41
CA ASP A 947 -28.68 -47.23 28.78
C ASP A 947 -29.13 -48.53 29.48
N PRO A 948 -28.22 -49.51 29.68
CA PRO A 948 -28.55 -50.79 30.31
C PRO A 948 -28.86 -50.68 31.81
N ASP A 949 -28.58 -49.53 32.45
CA ASP A 949 -28.81 -49.34 33.90
C ASP A 949 -30.09 -48.54 34.23
N ALA A 950 -30.87 -48.15 33.21
CA ALA A 950 -32.18 -47.54 33.38
C ALA A 950 -33.26 -48.29 32.58
N PRO A 951 -33.77 -49.43 33.09
CA PRO A 951 -34.97 -50.02 32.53
C PRO A 951 -36.10 -49.00 32.63
N GLY A 952 -36.80 -48.75 31.52
CA GLY A 952 -38.07 -48.04 31.54
C GLY A 952 -39.07 -48.84 32.37
N MET A 953 -39.06 -48.62 33.69
CA MET A 953 -39.96 -49.32 34.60
C MET A 953 -41.37 -48.74 34.49
N ILE A 954 -42.35 -49.61 34.29
CA ILE A 954 -43.73 -49.34 34.71
C ILE A 954 -43.81 -49.87 36.14
N GLN A 955 -43.86 -48.99 37.14
CA GLN A 955 -43.87 -49.39 38.56
C GLN A 955 -45.30 -49.34 39.11
N ALA A 956 -45.76 -50.43 39.74
CA ALA A 956 -46.98 -50.47 40.52
C ALA A 956 -46.67 -50.70 42.01
N ASN A 957 -47.05 -49.75 42.88
CA ASN A 957 -46.99 -49.94 44.34
C ASN A 957 -48.32 -50.48 44.87
N PHE A 958 -48.26 -51.51 45.70
CA PHE A 958 -49.41 -52.01 46.46
C PHE A 958 -49.31 -51.57 47.92
N ALA A 959 -50.45 -51.20 48.53
CA ALA A 959 -50.48 -50.83 49.95
C ALA A 959 -50.26 -52.08 50.84
N ASP A 960 -49.46 -51.89 51.90
CA ASP A 960 -49.09 -52.88 52.91
C ASP A 960 -50.32 -53.48 53.61
N GLU A 961 -50.78 -54.64 53.16
CA GLU A 961 -51.39 -55.71 53.97
C GLU A 961 -51.53 -56.97 53.09
N GLY A 962 -51.16 -58.14 53.64
CA GLY A 962 -50.87 -59.36 52.87
C GLY A 962 -51.98 -59.84 51.93
N LYS A 963 -51.61 -60.18 50.69
CA LYS A 963 -52.50 -60.73 49.64
C LYS A 963 -52.32 -62.23 49.46
N TRP A 964 -53.41 -62.94 49.17
CA TRP A 964 -53.43 -64.38 48.86
C TRP A 964 -53.54 -64.62 47.35
N VAL A 965 -52.98 -65.75 46.91
CA VAL A 965 -53.06 -66.25 45.52
C VAL A 965 -54.49 -66.68 45.24
N ASP A 966 -55.05 -66.24 44.11
CA ASP A 966 -56.38 -66.55 43.55
C ASP A 966 -57.58 -65.65 43.92
N GLU A 967 -57.37 -64.40 44.35
CA GLU A 967 -58.47 -63.42 44.45
C GLU A 967 -58.28 -62.14 43.59
N THR A 968 -59.42 -61.61 43.13
CA THR A 968 -59.55 -60.44 42.25
C THR A 968 -59.58 -59.14 43.04
N TYR A 969 -58.80 -58.14 42.63
CA TYR A 969 -58.79 -56.79 43.22
C TYR A 969 -59.15 -55.72 42.18
N THR A 970 -59.85 -54.67 42.60
CA THR A 970 -60.23 -53.51 41.76
C THR A 970 -59.56 -52.23 42.26
N ALA A 971 -59.12 -51.35 41.36
CA ALA A 971 -58.67 -49.99 41.66
C ALA A 971 -58.95 -49.06 40.46
N ASP A 972 -59.34 -47.81 40.73
CA ASP A 972 -59.54 -46.75 39.72
C ASP A 972 -58.26 -45.92 39.55
N LEU A 973 -57.88 -45.56 38.31
CA LEU A 973 -56.76 -44.64 38.03
C LEU A 973 -56.95 -43.71 36.81
N GLN A 974 -56.20 -42.60 36.87
CA GLN A 974 -56.27 -41.33 36.12
C GLN A 974 -55.03 -41.10 35.21
N TRP A 975 -55.09 -40.15 34.26
CA TRP A 975 -54.09 -39.94 33.18
C TRP A 975 -53.26 -38.65 33.33
N THR A 976 -51.99 -38.63 32.89
CA THR A 976 -51.17 -37.41 32.63
C THR A 976 -50.05 -37.70 31.61
N LEU A 977 -49.86 -36.81 30.62
CA LEU A 977 -48.76 -36.84 29.65
C LEU A 977 -47.60 -35.95 30.16
N VAL A 978 -46.37 -36.47 30.19
CA VAL A 978 -45.17 -35.68 30.55
C VAL A 978 -44.19 -35.64 29.37
N VAL A 979 -43.76 -34.44 29.02
CA VAL A 979 -42.85 -34.09 27.91
C VAL A 979 -41.48 -34.77 28.05
N ALA A 980 -40.82 -35.07 26.93
CA ALA A 980 -39.37 -35.38 26.89
C ALA A 980 -38.60 -34.37 26.00
N PRO A 981 -37.31 -34.10 26.30
CA PRO A 981 -36.66 -32.81 26.02
C PRO A 981 -35.98 -32.66 24.65
N LYS A 982 -36.04 -31.40 24.19
CA LYS A 982 -35.43 -30.68 23.07
C LYS A 982 -35.64 -31.22 21.65
#